data_AF-A0A6I7PBM9-F1
#
_entry.id   AF-A0A6I7PBM9-F1
#
_cell.length_a   1.000
_cell.length_b   1.000
_cell.length_c   1.000
_cell.angle_alpha   90.00
_cell.angle_beta   90.00
_cell.angle_gamma   90.00
#
_symmetry.space_group_name_H-M   'P 1'
#
loop_
_entity.id
_entity.type
_entity.pdbx_description
1 polymer ?
#
loop_
_entity_poly.entity_id
_entity_poly.type
_entity_poly.pdbx_seq_one_letter_code
_entity_poly.pdbx_strand_id
1 'polypeptide(L)'
;MRLSSAAGRAQKAAFINSEAPLSPTPAPWLAPLLDPALDPAFWPPVRVDVASAWWSHVPFAQALVAAAPPATLVELGTHNGVSYLAFLEAVQRLGLATACVAIDTWQGDAQAGAYDETVHAALKALHGARYGGFSRLLRATFDEAVGQFDDGSIDLLHIDGLHTYAAVRHDFETWRPKLSARGVVLFHDTEVRERDFGVWRLWDELRQRYPSFGFLHGFGLGVLAVGAEAPPAVLALCALGEAEQARVRARFEALGARWQALAEATDQRAAHDRAQGVIAALEHARAAAVLEAERTHDALARVQADNARLDAARASAERRANEAKAELAAVLGSTSWRVTAPIRNAKLALARRPQGAVAAMAARAMPVNVSVPAPAEGETRPRLVVVVHEASRTGAPILALDLVRRLEGRYAVLALLLNDGPLLDDFAATASGMVLVRPGDQVALPRVIERVVQSWRPRFAIANSAVTHPAVPPLVDHGVPVVALVHEFSVNLPPRGVLDDLYRRASEVVFPAELVAAASVADYPVLAQRGYHVLPQGQVTLPAAPADADDARATRAKLEARVPAEAFLVIGLGSVIFRKGVDLFVAAATRVRSIAPDQPIHFLWVGHSSVHAADYRAQIDEQILRAGLADDVTLLDEVRDLEPIYGRAGALFLASRLDPLPNICIDAAVRGLPVVGFAAASGMAELLAADARTADLVVPHLDAAAAGERLVQLARSPERRETVAVAMRELAAERFDAERYVGSLVALGEHGSLVVPGEQVAARRRIREAGVFDAELFSGHPVAAEVEDAVIDLYLAGVDAIRPLDRPGIGNRLRRPMRGFHPLRYAEACPDFEARGKEDPLDHFLRAGRPQGPWLHPVLEPAPQAGAGALRVVLHGHFHYPEFVGELLERLRFNRTAVDLVLTTDTDVKAGILRERLASVGRDGVSSRLMPNRGRDIGPFLALLAEGAFDGYDVVGHVHGKKSAQFDPCFGDRWRRFLWEHLIGGRHRMVDTVVAGFEADAKLGLVFAEEPHLNDWDANRTIAETLAERVGCEAPLPINFDFPMGTMFWARRSALRPLLDLNLGWDDYPHEPVAYDGTILHALERLLPFVADKAGFTYATTHVAGSTR
;
A
#
# COMPACT_ATOMS: atom_id res chain seq x y z
N MET A 1 66.75 17.23 50.10
CA MET A 1 66.39 18.29 51.07
C MET A 1 66.85 19.64 50.51
N ARG A 2 65.93 20.54 50.12
CA ARG A 2 66.06 22.01 50.19
C ARG A 2 64.69 22.64 49.88
N LEU A 3 64.27 23.49 50.81
CA LEU A 3 62.97 24.12 51.14
C LEU A 3 63.02 25.63 50.79
N SER A 4 62.02 26.53 50.88
CA SER A 4 60.54 26.62 50.94
C SER A 4 60.16 28.12 51.10
N SER A 5 58.86 28.48 51.00
CA SER A 5 58.17 29.76 51.37
C SER A 5 58.17 30.91 50.33
N ALA A 6 57.16 31.77 50.08
CA ALA A 6 55.73 32.01 50.42
C ALA A 6 55.48 33.49 50.82
N ALA A 7 54.36 34.06 50.33
CA ALA A 7 53.73 35.38 50.62
C ALA A 7 54.49 36.65 50.16
N GLY A 8 53.89 37.78 49.76
CA GLY A 8 52.52 38.27 49.63
C GLY A 8 52.59 39.80 49.49
N ARG A 9 52.01 40.42 48.44
CA ARG A 9 51.96 41.89 48.26
C ARG A 9 50.54 42.34 47.91
N ALA A 10 50.14 43.45 48.53
CA ALA A 10 48.77 43.89 48.73
C ALA A 10 48.49 45.31 48.19
N GLN A 11 47.18 45.56 47.95
CA GLN A 11 46.39 46.79 48.20
C GLN A 11 46.50 48.05 47.31
N LYS A 12 45.35 48.40 46.68
CA LYS A 12 44.58 49.69 46.72
C LYS A 12 43.45 49.64 45.65
N ALA A 13 42.16 49.47 45.99
CA ALA A 13 41.15 50.41 46.55
C ALA A 13 40.46 51.30 45.49
N ALA A 14 39.16 51.65 45.49
CA ALA A 14 37.89 51.18 46.08
C ALA A 14 36.83 52.31 45.85
N PHE A 15 35.58 51.98 45.50
CA PHE A 15 34.30 52.60 45.94
C PHE A 15 33.12 52.04 45.09
N ILE A 16 32.00 51.49 45.61
CA ILE A 16 31.69 50.47 46.65
C ILE A 16 30.16 50.18 46.61
N ASN A 17 29.78 48.90 46.72
CA ASN A 17 28.56 48.21 47.21
C ASN A 17 27.17 48.90 47.39
N SER A 18 26.12 48.25 46.86
CA SER A 18 24.97 47.67 47.64
C SER A 18 24.08 46.77 46.72
N GLU A 19 24.22 45.44 46.82
CA GLU A 19 23.21 44.43 47.27
C GLU A 19 21.99 44.25 46.34
N ALA A 20 21.82 43.20 45.52
CA ALA A 20 22.26 41.81 45.59
C ALA A 20 22.56 41.22 44.18
N PRO A 21 23.45 40.21 44.06
CA PRO A 21 23.79 39.63 42.78
C PRO A 21 22.71 38.63 42.36
N LEU A 22 22.00 38.91 41.26
CA LEU A 22 21.27 37.85 40.55
C LEU A 22 22.32 36.96 39.87
N SER A 23 22.94 36.08 40.65
CA SER A 23 23.54 34.86 40.09
C SER A 23 22.44 34.20 39.25
N PRO A 24 22.66 33.89 37.96
CA PRO A 24 21.71 33.14 37.18
C PRO A 24 21.77 31.70 37.68
N THR A 25 21.24 31.48 38.87
CA THR A 25 20.97 30.15 39.37
C THR A 25 19.97 29.60 38.35
N PRO A 26 20.32 28.57 37.55
CA PRO A 26 19.37 27.99 36.63
C PRO A 26 18.10 27.68 37.41
N ALA A 27 16.94 27.96 36.80
CA ALA A 27 15.66 27.69 37.43
C ALA A 27 15.70 26.29 38.08
N PRO A 28 15.15 26.07 39.28
CA PRO A 28 15.34 24.82 40.01
C PRO A 28 15.04 23.54 39.21
N TRP A 29 14.17 23.63 38.18
CA TRP A 29 13.87 22.54 37.26
C TRP A 29 14.93 22.28 36.17
N LEU A 30 15.74 23.30 35.81
CA LEU A 30 16.89 23.20 34.90
C LEU A 30 18.13 22.65 35.62
N ALA A 31 18.24 22.84 36.93
CA ALA A 31 19.43 22.41 37.68
C ALA A 31 19.75 20.91 37.50
N PRO A 32 18.77 19.98 37.54
CA PRO A 32 19.05 18.58 37.22
C PRO A 32 19.48 18.35 35.78
N LEU A 33 18.91 19.08 34.80
CA LEU A 33 19.21 18.89 33.37
C LEU A 33 20.58 19.46 32.94
N LEU A 34 21.10 20.41 33.71
CA LEU A 34 22.42 21.01 33.49
C LEU A 34 23.50 20.35 34.36
N ASP A 35 23.12 19.40 35.22
CA ASP A 35 24.06 18.66 36.04
C ASP A 35 24.86 17.69 35.15
N PRO A 36 26.18 17.87 35.00
CA PRO A 36 27.02 16.98 34.20
C PRO A 36 27.00 15.53 34.69
N ALA A 37 26.57 15.28 35.94
CA ALA A 37 26.37 13.94 36.45
C ALA A 37 25.30 13.14 35.67
N LEU A 38 24.41 13.80 34.93
CA LEU A 38 23.42 13.13 34.08
C LEU A 38 23.90 12.82 32.66
N ASP A 39 24.98 13.45 32.18
CA ASP A 39 25.49 13.28 30.81
C ASP A 39 25.63 11.80 30.38
N PRO A 40 26.15 10.88 31.24
CA PRO A 40 26.29 9.48 30.87
C PRO A 40 24.98 8.79 30.48
N ALA A 41 23.84 9.19 31.06
CA ALA A 41 22.53 8.63 30.72
C ALA A 41 22.03 9.06 29.32
N PHE A 42 22.64 10.08 28.72
CA PHE A 42 22.24 10.62 27.42
C PHE A 42 23.21 10.29 26.29
N TRP A 43 24.35 9.65 26.58
CA TRP A 43 25.31 9.27 25.55
C TRP A 43 24.72 8.26 24.55
N PRO A 44 25.09 8.36 23.27
CA PRO A 44 24.62 7.43 22.27
C PRO A 44 25.30 6.05 22.43
N PRO A 45 24.60 4.96 22.07
CA PRO A 45 25.21 3.65 21.94
C PRO A 45 26.24 3.64 20.81
N VAL A 46 27.26 2.79 20.95
CA VAL A 46 28.36 2.65 19.99
C VAL A 46 27.98 1.77 18.79
N ARG A 47 27.11 0.81 19.04
CA ARG A 47 26.57 -0.14 18.07
C ARG A 47 25.07 0.12 17.97
N VAL A 48 24.44 0.01 16.82
CA VAL A 48 22.96 0.02 16.63
C VAL A 48 22.50 -0.86 15.47
N ASP A 49 23.47 -1.49 14.80
CA ASP A 49 23.38 -2.36 13.63
C ASP A 49 23.07 -3.82 13.97
N VAL A 50 22.83 -4.13 15.24
CA VAL A 50 22.51 -5.49 15.71
C VAL A 50 21.29 -5.48 16.62
N ALA A 51 20.45 -6.50 16.52
CA ALA A 51 19.34 -6.70 17.43
C ALA A 51 19.86 -7.05 18.84
N SER A 52 19.29 -6.42 19.87
CA SER A 52 19.63 -6.72 21.27
C SER A 52 18.54 -6.27 22.23
N ALA A 53 18.26 -7.08 23.24
CA ALA A 53 17.41 -6.73 24.37
C ALA A 53 17.99 -5.58 25.22
N TRP A 54 19.31 -5.39 25.15
CA TRP A 54 20.05 -4.45 25.98
C TRP A 54 19.90 -2.97 25.60
N TRP A 55 19.31 -2.64 24.45
CA TRP A 55 19.16 -1.25 24.00
C TRP A 55 18.49 -0.35 25.05
N SER A 56 17.49 -0.91 25.71
CA SER A 56 16.72 -0.20 26.72
C SER A 56 17.48 0.03 28.04
N HIS A 57 18.61 -0.67 28.25
CA HIS A 57 19.44 -0.60 29.46
C HIS A 57 20.76 0.18 29.24
N VAL A 58 21.14 0.48 27.99
CA VAL A 58 22.38 1.21 27.66
C VAL A 58 22.54 2.53 28.45
N PRO A 59 21.51 3.41 28.54
CA PRO A 59 21.60 4.62 29.36
C PRO A 59 21.94 4.36 30.82
N PHE A 60 21.38 3.28 31.39
CA PHE A 60 21.64 2.91 32.78
C PHE A 60 23.05 2.35 32.96
N ALA A 61 23.51 1.49 32.06
CA ALA A 61 24.87 0.94 32.08
C ALA A 61 25.95 2.05 32.11
N GLN A 62 25.77 3.09 31.29
CA GLN A 62 26.68 4.24 31.23
C GLN A 62 26.61 5.09 32.49
N ALA A 63 25.40 5.35 33.01
CA ALA A 63 25.19 6.08 34.26
C ALA A 63 25.77 5.33 35.48
N LEU A 64 25.66 4.00 35.50
CA LEU A 64 26.18 3.16 36.58
C LEU A 64 27.70 3.25 36.68
N VAL A 65 28.41 3.12 35.56
CA VAL A 65 29.88 3.23 35.53
C VAL A 65 30.34 4.61 35.98
N ALA A 66 29.61 5.67 35.62
CA ALA A 66 29.93 7.02 36.07
C ALA A 66 29.69 7.22 37.58
N ALA A 67 28.58 6.70 38.09
CA ALA A 67 28.19 6.85 39.50
C ALA A 67 28.97 5.93 40.44
N ALA A 68 29.48 4.81 39.92
CA ALA A 68 30.20 3.78 40.65
C ALA A 68 31.36 3.23 39.80
N PRO A 69 32.44 4.02 39.59
CA PRO A 69 33.55 3.62 38.72
C PRO A 69 34.26 2.37 39.28
N PRO A 70 34.23 1.24 38.54
CA PRO A 70 34.88 0.02 38.97
C PRO A 70 36.39 0.03 38.63
N ALA A 71 37.23 -0.58 39.47
CA ALA A 71 38.61 -0.88 39.10
C ALA A 71 38.67 -2.06 38.13
N THR A 72 37.80 -3.06 38.32
CA THR A 72 37.68 -4.23 37.44
C THR A 72 36.22 -4.49 37.09
N LEU A 73 35.93 -4.60 35.80
CA LEU A 73 34.62 -4.94 35.24
C LEU A 73 34.70 -6.26 34.47
N VAL A 74 33.82 -7.20 34.77
CA VAL A 74 33.72 -8.48 34.06
C VAL A 74 32.30 -8.70 33.56
N GLU A 75 32.16 -9.12 32.31
CA GLU A 75 30.91 -9.56 31.71
C GLU A 75 30.98 -11.04 31.29
N LEU A 76 29.97 -11.80 31.68
CA LEU A 76 29.75 -13.20 31.31
C LEU A 76 28.57 -13.26 30.32
N GLY A 77 28.79 -13.79 29.11
CA GLY A 77 27.74 -13.91 28.08
C GLY A 77 27.62 -12.65 27.20
N THR A 78 28.73 -12.25 26.58
CA THR A 78 28.81 -10.97 25.84
C THR A 78 28.11 -10.97 24.48
N HIS A 79 27.96 -12.13 23.83
CA HIS A 79 27.28 -12.29 22.53
C HIS A 79 27.73 -11.23 21.49
N ASN A 80 26.84 -10.30 21.09
CA ASN A 80 27.12 -9.25 20.09
C ASN A 80 27.73 -7.96 20.67
N GLY A 81 27.87 -7.88 22.00
CA GLY A 81 28.60 -6.86 22.75
C GLY A 81 27.86 -5.56 23.06
N VAL A 82 26.54 -5.48 22.86
CA VAL A 82 25.79 -4.23 23.11
C VAL A 82 25.90 -3.75 24.57
N SER A 83 25.73 -4.65 25.53
CA SER A 83 25.95 -4.42 26.97
C SER A 83 27.38 -4.01 27.25
N TYR A 84 28.35 -4.84 26.83
CA TYR A 84 29.76 -4.63 27.10
C TYR A 84 30.26 -3.29 26.59
N LEU A 85 29.94 -2.97 25.33
CA LEU A 85 30.37 -1.73 24.68
C LEU A 85 29.75 -0.49 25.34
N ALA A 86 28.56 -0.60 25.94
CA ALA A 86 27.98 0.49 26.72
C ALA A 86 28.84 0.80 27.96
N PHE A 87 29.32 -0.22 28.66
CA PHE A 87 30.25 -0.04 29.79
C PHE A 87 31.61 0.52 29.33
N LEU A 88 32.18 -0.03 28.25
CA LEU A 88 33.49 0.41 27.73
C LEU A 88 33.47 1.87 27.26
N GLU A 89 32.38 2.30 26.62
CA GLU A 89 32.23 3.68 26.18
C GLU A 89 32.22 4.64 27.37
N ALA A 90 31.57 4.27 28.47
CA ALA A 90 31.60 5.08 29.69
C ALA A 90 33.00 5.14 30.31
N VAL A 91 33.70 4.00 30.41
CA VAL A 91 35.09 3.94 30.88
C VAL A 91 36.00 4.84 30.04
N GLN A 92 35.89 4.76 28.71
CA GLN A 92 36.73 5.53 27.79
C GLN A 92 36.44 7.04 27.88
N ARG A 93 35.16 7.45 27.88
CA ARG A 93 34.77 8.87 27.95
C ARG A 93 35.17 9.54 29.26
N LEU A 94 35.10 8.79 30.36
CA LEU A 94 35.46 9.28 31.70
C LEU A 94 36.96 9.15 32.00
N GLY A 95 37.74 8.48 31.13
CA GLY A 95 39.17 8.28 31.32
C GLY A 95 39.51 7.44 32.55
N LEU A 96 38.68 6.45 32.89
CA LEU A 96 38.87 5.62 34.07
C LEU A 96 40.00 4.60 33.86
N ALA A 97 40.77 4.34 34.91
CA ALA A 97 41.77 3.28 34.94
C ALA A 97 41.14 1.91 35.25
N THR A 98 40.06 1.58 34.54
CA THR A 98 39.28 0.34 34.73
C THR A 98 39.82 -0.76 33.81
N ALA A 99 40.07 -1.95 34.37
CA ALA A 99 40.33 -3.16 33.59
C ALA A 99 39.02 -3.86 33.23
N CYS A 100 38.77 -4.09 31.94
CA CYS A 100 37.52 -4.70 31.48
C CYS A 100 37.74 -6.06 30.81
N VAL A 101 36.90 -7.04 31.12
CA VAL A 101 36.97 -8.38 30.53
C VAL A 101 35.58 -8.89 30.13
N ALA A 102 35.43 -9.30 28.87
CA ALA A 102 34.24 -9.99 28.36
C ALA A 102 34.58 -11.46 28.13
N ILE A 103 33.70 -12.36 28.57
CA ILE A 103 33.90 -13.81 28.50
C ILE A 103 32.69 -14.43 27.82
N ASP A 104 32.94 -15.17 26.75
CA ASP A 104 31.94 -15.93 26.02
C ASP A 104 32.64 -17.04 25.21
N THR A 105 31.94 -18.10 24.85
CA THR A 105 32.44 -19.09 23.88
C THR A 105 32.25 -18.62 22.44
N TRP A 106 31.26 -17.75 22.21
CA TRP A 106 30.69 -17.39 20.91
C TRP A 106 30.30 -18.60 20.05
N GLN A 107 29.92 -19.71 20.69
CA GLN A 107 29.41 -20.92 20.02
C GLN A 107 27.88 -21.04 20.12
N GLY A 108 27.26 -20.26 21.01
CA GLY A 108 25.82 -20.33 21.29
C GLY A 108 25.46 -21.42 22.28
N ASP A 109 24.19 -21.49 22.68
CA ASP A 109 23.67 -22.50 23.60
C ASP A 109 22.23 -22.93 23.26
N ALA A 110 21.65 -23.82 24.08
CA ALA A 110 20.33 -24.40 23.84
C ALA A 110 19.17 -23.38 23.88
N GLN A 111 19.35 -22.22 24.51
CA GLN A 111 18.34 -21.16 24.64
C GLN A 111 18.61 -20.00 23.67
N ALA A 112 19.88 -19.69 23.37
CA ALA A 112 20.26 -18.63 22.45
C ALA A 112 20.48 -19.08 20.99
N GLY A 113 20.51 -20.39 20.72
CA GLY A 113 20.82 -20.98 19.41
C GLY A 113 22.33 -20.99 19.10
N ALA A 114 22.75 -21.75 18.08
CA ALA A 114 24.16 -21.81 17.67
C ALA A 114 24.58 -20.52 16.96
N TYR A 115 25.72 -19.95 17.34
CA TYR A 115 26.25 -18.73 16.72
C TYR A 115 27.22 -19.05 15.57
N ASP A 116 27.24 -18.17 14.57
CA ASP A 116 28.26 -18.17 13.53
C ASP A 116 29.50 -17.36 13.98
N GLU A 117 30.68 -17.72 13.48
CA GLU A 117 31.98 -17.11 13.85
C GLU A 117 32.03 -15.59 13.53
N THR A 118 31.14 -15.14 12.64
CA THR A 118 30.97 -13.75 12.24
C THR A 118 30.60 -12.81 13.40
N VAL A 119 29.88 -13.29 14.43
CA VAL A 119 29.49 -12.48 15.60
C VAL A 119 30.73 -12.05 16.39
N HIS A 120 31.59 -13.01 16.73
CA HIS A 120 32.85 -12.77 17.45
C HIS A 120 33.81 -11.93 16.61
N ALA A 121 33.96 -12.22 15.31
CA ALA A 121 34.85 -11.48 14.43
C ALA A 121 34.46 -10.00 14.31
N ALA A 122 33.17 -9.70 14.14
CA ALA A 122 32.67 -8.33 14.06
C ALA A 122 32.85 -7.56 15.37
N LEU A 123 32.52 -8.19 16.50
CA LEU A 123 32.74 -7.60 17.82
C LEU A 123 34.23 -7.33 18.08
N LYS A 124 35.10 -8.30 17.79
CA LYS A 124 36.55 -8.19 17.97
C LYS A 124 37.16 -7.05 17.16
N ALA A 125 36.71 -6.85 15.93
CA ALA A 125 37.18 -5.74 15.09
C ALA A 125 36.80 -4.37 15.68
N LEU A 126 35.52 -4.19 16.06
CA LEU A 126 35.04 -2.96 16.68
C LEU A 126 35.71 -2.69 18.03
N HIS A 127 35.81 -3.73 18.86
CA HIS A 127 36.43 -3.69 20.17
C HIS A 127 37.92 -3.33 20.09
N GLY A 128 38.67 -4.05 19.27
CA GLY A 128 40.12 -3.88 19.15
C GLY A 128 40.52 -2.49 18.67
N ALA A 129 39.71 -1.89 17.77
CA ALA A 129 39.96 -0.55 17.25
C ALA A 129 39.81 0.56 18.30
N ARG A 130 39.00 0.37 19.35
CA ARG A 130 38.61 1.44 20.29
C ARG A 130 39.03 1.20 21.74
N TYR A 131 39.04 -0.05 22.19
CA TYR A 131 39.12 -0.38 23.63
C TYR A 131 40.22 -1.37 23.99
N GLY A 132 40.98 -1.90 23.02
CA GLY A 132 42.01 -2.92 23.26
C GLY A 132 43.14 -2.51 24.23
N GLY A 133 43.27 -1.22 24.55
CA GLY A 133 44.27 -0.72 25.51
C GLY A 133 43.95 -1.00 26.98
N PHE A 134 42.69 -1.24 27.34
CA PHE A 134 42.26 -1.50 28.72
C PHE A 134 41.23 -2.63 28.84
N SER A 135 40.78 -3.19 27.72
CA SER A 135 39.74 -4.21 27.65
C SER A 135 40.20 -5.43 26.87
N ARG A 136 39.80 -6.63 27.30
CA ARG A 136 40.07 -7.91 26.63
C ARG A 136 38.79 -8.70 26.37
N LEU A 137 38.78 -9.46 25.25
CA LEU A 137 37.78 -10.47 24.94
C LEU A 137 38.40 -11.85 25.16
N LEU A 138 37.80 -12.67 26.03
CA LEU A 138 38.25 -14.02 26.36
C LEU A 138 37.28 -15.04 25.78
N ARG A 139 37.78 -15.84 24.84
CA ARG A 139 37.01 -16.94 24.26
C ARG A 139 37.18 -18.22 25.09
N ALA A 140 36.31 -18.40 26.09
CA ALA A 140 36.35 -19.50 27.03
C ALA A 140 34.97 -19.69 27.69
N THR A 141 34.74 -20.84 28.32
CA THR A 141 33.64 -21.00 29.26
C THR A 141 33.91 -20.21 30.55
N PHE A 142 32.86 -19.92 31.33
CA PHE A 142 33.01 -19.17 32.57
C PHE A 142 33.87 -19.92 33.61
N ASP A 143 33.72 -21.25 33.68
CA ASP A 143 34.50 -22.12 34.55
C ASP A 143 36.00 -22.15 34.19
N GLU A 144 36.34 -22.07 32.90
CA GLU A 144 37.74 -22.00 32.47
C GLU A 144 38.36 -20.63 32.75
N ALA A 145 37.57 -19.57 32.68
CA ALA A 145 38.04 -18.19 32.83
C ALA A 145 38.18 -17.75 34.30
N VAL A 146 37.39 -18.29 35.23
CA VAL A 146 37.35 -17.83 36.63
C VAL A 146 38.70 -17.90 37.34
N GLY A 147 39.55 -18.87 36.99
CA GLY A 147 40.90 -19.03 37.54
C GLY A 147 41.90 -17.92 37.16
N GLN A 148 41.54 -17.06 36.20
CA GLN A 148 42.38 -15.92 35.77
C GLN A 148 42.14 -14.64 36.59
N PHE A 149 41.26 -14.68 37.58
CA PHE A 149 40.92 -13.55 38.43
C PHE A 149 41.24 -13.87 39.89
N ASP A 150 41.87 -12.92 40.58
CA ASP A 150 42.14 -13.07 42.01
C ASP A 150 40.84 -12.95 42.82
N ASP A 151 40.78 -13.62 43.98
CA ASP A 151 39.66 -13.45 44.90
C ASP A 151 39.58 -11.98 45.37
N GLY A 152 38.37 -11.45 45.43
CA GLY A 152 38.16 -10.06 45.83
C GLY A 152 38.58 -8.98 44.81
N SER A 153 38.77 -9.32 43.53
CA SER A 153 39.32 -8.40 42.51
C SER A 153 38.28 -7.72 41.60
N ILE A 154 37.03 -8.20 41.55
CA ILE A 154 36.00 -7.72 40.61
C ILE A 154 35.02 -6.76 41.31
N ASP A 155 34.92 -5.53 40.80
CA ASP A 155 34.03 -4.50 41.35
C ASP A 155 32.64 -4.50 40.70
N LEU A 156 32.56 -4.79 39.40
CA LEU A 156 31.30 -4.90 38.66
C LEU A 156 31.30 -6.19 37.86
N LEU A 157 30.35 -7.08 38.16
CA LEU A 157 30.12 -8.33 37.44
C LEU A 157 28.77 -8.27 36.74
N HIS A 158 28.74 -8.51 35.45
CA HIS A 158 27.52 -8.65 34.67
C HIS A 158 27.34 -10.12 34.23
N ILE A 159 26.18 -10.71 34.52
CA ILE A 159 25.85 -12.10 34.21
C ILE A 159 24.66 -12.13 33.25
N ASP A 160 24.93 -12.56 32.02
CA ASP A 160 23.97 -12.71 30.91
C ASP A 160 24.30 -13.97 30.07
N GLY A 161 24.55 -15.08 30.77
CA GLY A 161 24.82 -16.40 30.17
C GLY A 161 23.58 -17.28 30.09
N LEU A 162 23.75 -18.60 30.15
CA LEU A 162 22.63 -19.55 30.04
C LEU A 162 21.56 -19.32 31.12
N HIS A 163 20.31 -19.13 30.69
CA HIS A 163 19.26 -18.54 31.52
C HIS A 163 18.48 -19.54 32.39
N THR A 164 18.90 -20.81 32.46
CA THR A 164 18.30 -21.79 33.37
C THR A 164 18.66 -21.48 34.82
N TYR A 165 17.78 -21.82 35.78
CA TYR A 165 18.03 -21.55 37.20
C TYR A 165 19.34 -22.17 37.70
N ALA A 166 19.64 -23.40 37.28
CA ALA A 166 20.85 -24.11 37.70
C ALA A 166 22.12 -23.44 37.17
N ALA A 167 22.12 -22.99 35.91
CA ALA A 167 23.28 -22.37 35.28
C ALA A 167 23.59 -21.00 35.88
N VAL A 168 22.61 -20.08 35.92
CA VAL A 168 22.82 -18.73 36.48
C VAL A 168 23.18 -18.77 37.97
N ARG A 169 22.66 -19.75 38.72
CA ARG A 169 23.04 -19.98 40.12
C ARG A 169 24.48 -20.47 40.24
N HIS A 170 24.89 -21.42 39.41
CA HIS A 170 26.26 -21.91 39.35
C HIS A 170 27.24 -20.76 39.01
N ASP A 171 26.91 -19.93 38.03
CA ASP A 171 27.72 -18.77 37.64
C ASP A 171 27.87 -17.79 38.80
N PHE A 172 26.77 -17.42 39.45
CA PHE A 172 26.83 -16.53 40.61
C PHE A 172 27.65 -17.12 41.76
N GLU A 173 27.41 -18.39 42.13
CA GLU A 173 28.12 -19.03 43.25
C GLU A 173 29.62 -19.21 42.99
N THR A 174 29.99 -19.52 41.75
CA THR A 174 31.38 -19.71 41.29
C THR A 174 32.15 -18.39 41.23
N TRP A 175 31.50 -17.31 40.77
CA TRP A 175 32.14 -16.00 40.64
C TRP A 175 32.04 -15.14 41.91
N ARG A 176 31.17 -15.49 42.87
CA ARG A 176 31.01 -14.74 44.13
C ARG A 176 32.32 -14.50 44.89
N PRO A 177 33.26 -15.47 45.05
CA PRO A 177 34.53 -15.23 45.73
C PRO A 177 35.44 -14.21 45.03
N LYS A 178 35.23 -13.97 43.72
CA LYS A 178 35.99 -13.01 42.93
C LYS A 178 35.51 -11.58 43.13
N LEU A 179 34.31 -11.36 43.68
CA LEU A 179 33.77 -10.04 43.95
C LEU A 179 34.54 -9.36 45.08
N SER A 180 34.92 -8.11 44.87
CA SER A 180 35.61 -7.28 45.86
C SER A 180 34.67 -6.86 47.00
N ALA A 181 35.23 -6.19 48.00
CA ALA A 181 34.43 -5.53 49.04
C ALA A 181 33.43 -4.50 48.47
N ARG A 182 33.64 -4.00 47.24
CA ARG A 182 32.77 -3.05 46.53
C ARG A 182 31.85 -3.73 45.50
N GLY A 183 31.82 -5.06 45.45
CA GLY A 183 31.19 -5.83 44.38
C GLY A 183 29.71 -5.51 44.13
N VAL A 184 29.39 -5.20 42.89
CA VAL A 184 28.02 -5.04 42.35
C VAL A 184 27.81 -6.09 41.25
N VAL A 185 26.66 -6.77 41.29
CA VAL A 185 26.30 -7.79 40.30
C VAL A 185 25.06 -7.37 39.52
N LEU A 186 25.12 -7.47 38.20
CA LEU A 186 24.01 -7.24 37.29
C LEU A 186 23.51 -8.59 36.74
N PHE A 187 22.18 -8.75 36.72
CA PHE A 187 21.51 -9.92 36.12
C PHE A 187 20.52 -9.45 35.06
N HIS A 188 20.66 -9.98 33.84
CA HIS A 188 19.68 -9.76 32.78
C HIS A 188 18.52 -10.78 32.85
N ASP A 189 17.44 -10.56 32.10
CA ASP A 189 16.25 -11.44 32.00
C ASP A 189 15.54 -11.76 33.33
N THR A 190 15.58 -10.82 34.27
CA THR A 190 14.97 -11.01 35.61
C THR A 190 13.44 -11.05 35.61
N GLU A 191 12.77 -10.69 34.52
CA GLU A 191 11.30 -10.72 34.39
C GLU A 191 10.78 -11.82 33.43
N VAL A 192 11.66 -12.64 32.83
CA VAL A 192 11.26 -13.70 31.87
C VAL A 192 10.82 -14.97 32.61
N ARG A 193 9.57 -15.44 32.38
CA ARG A 193 8.98 -16.60 33.09
C ARG A 193 8.68 -17.82 32.21
N GLU A 194 9.02 -17.77 30.93
CA GLU A 194 8.73 -18.84 29.97
C GLU A 194 9.98 -19.69 29.62
N ARG A 195 9.80 -20.82 28.90
CA ARG A 195 10.88 -21.60 28.27
C ARG A 195 12.04 -22.04 29.19
N ASP A 196 11.72 -22.42 30.43
CA ASP A 196 12.70 -22.83 31.46
C ASP A 196 13.71 -21.73 31.87
N PHE A 197 13.37 -20.46 31.64
CA PHE A 197 14.11 -19.34 32.20
C PHE A 197 13.95 -19.34 33.73
N GLY A 198 15.08 -19.32 34.42
CA GLY A 198 15.18 -19.41 35.87
C GLY A 198 15.88 -18.24 36.55
N VAL A 199 16.32 -17.23 35.79
CA VAL A 199 17.00 -16.04 36.34
C VAL A 199 16.12 -15.29 37.33
N TRP A 200 14.83 -15.11 37.01
CA TRP A 200 13.85 -14.50 37.92
C TRP A 200 13.75 -15.21 39.29
N ARG A 201 13.89 -16.55 39.32
CA ARG A 201 13.83 -17.33 40.57
C ARG A 201 15.04 -17.05 41.44
N LEU A 202 16.24 -17.07 40.84
CA LEU A 202 17.47 -16.75 41.57
C LEU A 202 17.45 -15.28 42.02
N TRP A 203 16.98 -14.37 41.17
CA TRP A 203 16.82 -12.97 41.50
C TRP A 203 15.92 -12.75 42.72
N ASP A 204 14.78 -13.43 42.79
CA ASP A 204 13.85 -13.36 43.93
C ASP A 204 14.47 -13.89 45.24
N GLU A 205 15.36 -14.88 45.17
CA GLU A 205 16.12 -15.35 46.33
C GLU A 205 17.19 -14.34 46.77
N LEU A 206 17.93 -13.76 45.81
CA LEU A 206 19.06 -12.88 46.09
C LEU A 206 18.63 -11.50 46.59
N ARG A 207 17.53 -10.94 46.06
CA ARG A 207 16.98 -9.64 46.52
C ARG A 207 16.49 -9.65 47.96
N GLN A 208 16.25 -10.83 48.53
CA GLN A 208 15.91 -10.99 49.95
C GLN A 208 17.16 -10.95 50.85
N ARG A 209 18.34 -11.21 50.27
CA ARG A 209 19.61 -11.35 51.01
C ARG A 209 20.52 -10.15 50.87
N TYR A 210 20.44 -9.43 49.75
CA TYR A 210 21.28 -8.28 49.44
C TYR A 210 20.44 -7.06 49.05
N PRO A 211 20.90 -5.82 49.31
CA PRO A 211 20.26 -4.63 48.76
C PRO A 211 20.20 -4.71 47.23
N SER A 212 19.03 -4.40 46.67
CA SER A 212 18.75 -4.63 45.26
C SER A 212 17.86 -3.57 44.63
N PHE A 213 18.03 -3.33 43.35
CA PHE A 213 17.10 -2.58 42.49
C PHE A 213 16.84 -3.38 41.21
N GLY A 214 15.59 -3.43 40.74
CA GLY A 214 15.24 -4.14 39.50
C GLY A 214 14.52 -3.24 38.51
N PHE A 215 14.95 -3.27 37.24
CA PHE A 215 14.18 -2.75 36.09
C PHE A 215 13.20 -3.81 35.59
N LEU A 216 12.06 -3.36 35.06
CA LEU A 216 10.98 -4.24 34.59
C LEU A 216 10.85 -4.27 33.06
N HIS A 217 11.50 -3.32 32.39
CA HIS A 217 11.52 -3.20 30.94
C HIS A 217 12.71 -3.97 30.35
N GLY A 218 12.71 -4.21 29.03
CA GLY A 218 13.82 -4.89 28.35
C GLY A 218 14.14 -6.26 28.95
N PHE A 219 13.10 -7.07 29.20
CA PHE A 219 13.17 -8.39 29.86
C PHE A 219 13.66 -8.39 31.33
N GLY A 220 13.94 -7.21 31.87
CA GLY A 220 14.28 -6.99 33.27
C GLY A 220 15.79 -7.00 33.52
N LEU A 221 16.26 -6.03 34.32
CA LEU A 221 17.67 -5.94 34.74
C LEU A 221 17.75 -5.76 36.26
N GLY A 222 18.34 -6.74 36.93
CA GLY A 222 18.59 -6.72 38.37
C GLY A 222 19.96 -6.12 38.70
N VAL A 223 19.99 -5.25 39.70
CA VAL A 223 21.20 -4.62 40.27
C VAL A 223 21.33 -5.06 41.73
N LEU A 224 22.39 -5.80 42.05
CA LEU A 224 22.61 -6.40 43.38
C LEU A 224 23.88 -5.85 44.03
N ALA A 225 23.77 -5.27 45.22
CA ALA A 225 24.91 -4.81 46.00
C ALA A 225 25.42 -5.94 46.92
N VAL A 226 26.46 -6.66 46.49
CA VAL A 226 26.95 -7.86 47.18
C VAL A 226 28.09 -7.53 48.16
N GLY A 227 28.95 -6.58 47.80
CA GLY A 227 30.09 -6.18 48.61
C GLY A 227 29.70 -5.48 49.92
N ALA A 228 30.43 -5.74 50.99
CA ALA A 228 30.20 -5.09 52.29
C ALA A 228 30.41 -3.56 52.27
N GLU A 229 31.19 -3.07 51.30
CA GLU A 229 31.49 -1.67 51.02
C GLU A 229 30.99 -1.26 49.62
N ALA A 230 29.82 -1.78 49.21
CA ALA A 230 29.21 -1.44 47.92
C ALA A 230 29.09 0.09 47.71
N PRO A 231 29.23 0.59 46.47
CA PRO A 231 29.27 2.02 46.20
C PRO A 231 28.03 2.77 46.73
N PRO A 232 28.20 3.95 47.36
CA PRO A 232 27.08 4.69 47.95
C PRO A 232 25.95 5.00 46.97
N ALA A 233 26.27 5.28 45.70
CA ALA A 233 25.27 5.53 44.67
C ALA A 233 24.37 4.30 44.39
N VAL A 234 24.95 3.10 44.42
CA VAL A 234 24.21 1.84 44.21
C VAL A 234 23.37 1.50 45.44
N LEU A 235 23.91 1.70 46.64
CA LEU A 235 23.14 1.55 47.89
C LEU A 235 21.96 2.54 47.95
N ALA A 236 22.17 3.79 47.51
CA ALA A 236 21.11 4.80 47.42
C ALA A 236 20.03 4.38 46.42
N LEU A 237 20.40 3.84 45.26
CA LEU A 237 19.46 3.30 44.27
C LEU A 237 18.63 2.15 44.87
N CYS A 238 19.26 1.24 45.61
CA CYS A 238 18.59 0.10 46.24
C CYS A 238 17.67 0.51 47.41
N ALA A 239 17.94 1.66 48.04
CA ALA A 239 17.18 2.17 49.19
C ALA A 239 15.99 3.06 48.81
N LEU A 240 15.79 3.35 47.51
CA LEU A 240 14.68 4.16 47.02
C LEU A 240 13.31 3.60 47.42
N GLY A 241 12.36 4.47 47.76
CA GLY A 241 10.97 4.07 47.97
C GLY A 241 10.27 3.68 46.67
N GLU A 242 9.17 2.95 46.74
CA GLU A 242 8.46 2.39 45.57
C GLU A 242 8.12 3.44 44.50
N ALA A 243 7.64 4.62 44.91
CA ALA A 243 7.32 5.72 44.01
C ALA A 243 8.57 6.31 43.31
N GLU A 244 9.71 6.33 43.98
CA GLU A 244 10.97 6.81 43.42
C GLU A 244 11.56 5.77 42.48
N GLN A 245 11.49 4.48 42.84
CA GLN A 245 11.89 3.39 41.95
C GLN A 245 11.09 3.41 40.65
N ALA A 246 9.77 3.61 40.72
CA ALA A 246 8.92 3.73 39.53
C ALA A 246 9.36 4.89 38.62
N ARG A 247 9.71 6.05 39.20
CA ARG A 247 10.21 7.21 38.44
C ARG A 247 11.56 6.94 37.77
N VAL A 248 12.47 6.26 38.48
CA VAL A 248 13.78 5.88 37.92
C VAL A 248 13.61 4.89 36.76
N ARG A 249 12.77 3.86 36.94
CA ARG A 249 12.43 2.90 35.87
C ARG A 249 11.90 3.60 34.63
N ALA A 250 10.84 4.40 34.78
CA ALA A 250 10.20 5.08 33.65
C ALA A 250 11.16 6.01 32.89
N ARG A 251 12.08 6.68 33.60
CA ARG A 251 13.07 7.57 32.97
C ARG A 251 14.09 6.80 32.14
N PHE A 252 14.67 5.74 32.71
CA PHE A 252 15.65 4.92 31.97
C PHE A 252 15.01 4.14 30.82
N GLU A 253 13.77 3.64 31.00
CA GLU A 253 12.98 3.03 29.93
C GLU A 253 12.76 4.00 28.76
N ALA A 254 12.31 5.22 29.04
CA ALA A 254 12.08 6.24 28.02
C ALA A 254 13.38 6.63 27.27
N LEU A 255 14.50 6.75 27.99
CA LEU A 255 15.80 7.04 27.39
C LEU A 255 16.28 5.89 26.49
N GLY A 256 16.07 4.65 26.93
CA GLY A 256 16.45 3.43 26.22
C GLY A 256 15.59 3.14 25.00
N ALA A 257 14.28 3.39 25.07
CA ALA A 257 13.31 3.16 23.99
C ALA A 257 13.68 3.87 22.68
N ARG A 258 14.33 5.05 22.77
CA ARG A 258 14.85 5.79 21.61
C ARG A 258 15.84 4.96 20.79
N TRP A 259 16.70 4.20 21.45
CA TRP A 259 17.75 3.42 20.79
C TRP A 259 17.20 2.13 20.20
N GLN A 260 16.25 1.50 20.89
CA GLN A 260 15.52 0.36 20.37
C GLN A 260 14.78 0.71 19.06
N ALA A 261 14.05 1.83 19.04
CA ALA A 261 13.35 2.29 17.84
C ALA A 261 14.29 2.59 16.66
N LEU A 262 15.49 3.11 16.94
CA LEU A 262 16.49 3.40 15.91
C LEU A 262 17.10 2.13 15.30
N ALA A 263 17.35 1.10 16.13
CA ALA A 263 17.85 -0.20 15.68
C ALA A 263 16.80 -0.91 14.80
N GLU A 264 15.55 -0.95 15.25
CA GLU A 264 14.42 -1.55 14.51
C GLU A 264 14.22 -0.88 13.14
N ALA A 265 14.27 0.45 13.09
CA ALA A 265 14.15 1.19 11.82
C ALA A 265 15.32 0.91 10.86
N THR A 266 16.51 0.60 11.38
CA THR A 266 17.70 0.30 10.57
C THR A 266 17.64 -1.12 10.02
N ASP A 267 17.18 -2.08 10.82
CA ASP A 267 16.92 -3.45 10.36
C ASP A 267 15.83 -3.51 9.29
N GLN A 268 14.76 -2.73 9.44
CA GLN A 268 13.70 -2.61 8.43
C GLN A 268 14.23 -2.06 7.10
N ARG A 269 15.10 -1.04 7.14
CA ARG A 269 15.78 -0.52 5.93
C ARG A 269 16.67 -1.58 5.27
N ALA A 270 17.50 -2.28 6.05
CA ALA A 270 18.37 -3.31 5.51
C ALA A 270 17.59 -4.51 4.95
N ALA A 271 16.46 -4.88 5.56
CA ALA A 271 15.56 -5.90 5.03
C ALA A 271 14.89 -5.46 3.72
N HIS A 272 14.50 -4.20 3.63
CA HIS A 272 13.98 -3.60 2.40
C HIS A 272 15.02 -3.63 1.28
N ASP A 273 16.26 -3.21 1.56
CA ASP A 273 17.35 -3.21 0.58
C ASP A 273 17.72 -4.63 0.11
N ARG A 274 17.70 -5.62 1.02
CA ARG A 274 17.89 -7.04 0.66
C ARG A 274 16.75 -7.55 -0.22
N ALA A 275 15.51 -7.18 0.09
CA ALA A 275 14.35 -7.55 -0.73
C ALA A 275 14.46 -6.92 -2.13
N GLN A 276 14.86 -5.65 -2.22
CA GLN A 276 15.14 -4.99 -3.50
C GLN A 276 16.27 -5.67 -4.26
N GLY A 277 17.35 -6.09 -3.58
CA GLY A 277 18.45 -6.85 -4.19
C GLY A 277 18.02 -8.22 -4.72
N VAL A 278 17.15 -8.93 -3.99
CA VAL A 278 16.56 -10.21 -4.45
C VAL A 278 15.64 -9.97 -5.63
N ILE A 279 14.82 -8.91 -5.62
CA ILE A 279 13.98 -8.53 -6.76
C ILE A 279 14.84 -8.24 -7.98
N ALA A 280 15.89 -7.43 -7.86
CA ALA A 280 16.82 -7.15 -8.95
C ALA A 280 17.55 -8.40 -9.46
N ALA A 281 17.93 -9.33 -8.56
CA ALA A 281 18.55 -10.60 -8.93
C ALA A 281 17.56 -11.53 -9.65
N LEU A 282 16.30 -11.57 -9.22
CA LEU A 282 15.23 -12.32 -9.88
C LEU A 282 14.88 -11.72 -11.24
N GLU A 283 14.89 -10.39 -11.37
CA GLU A 283 14.73 -9.69 -12.65
C GLU A 283 15.90 -10.00 -13.60
N HIS A 284 17.14 -10.00 -13.11
CA HIS A 284 18.32 -10.43 -13.87
C HIS A 284 18.25 -11.91 -14.27
N ALA A 285 17.84 -12.80 -13.37
CA ALA A 285 17.66 -14.22 -13.66
C ALA A 285 16.53 -14.46 -14.66
N ARG A 286 15.43 -13.71 -14.55
CA ARG A 286 14.33 -13.70 -15.53
C ARG A 286 14.81 -13.22 -16.89
N ALA A 287 15.59 -12.14 -16.96
CA ALA A 287 16.16 -11.65 -18.21
C ALA A 287 17.13 -12.68 -18.85
N ALA A 288 17.95 -13.34 -18.05
CA ALA A 288 18.82 -14.41 -18.52
C ALA A 288 18.04 -15.64 -19.01
N ALA A 289 16.96 -16.01 -18.31
CA ALA A 289 16.06 -17.10 -18.71
C ALA A 289 15.29 -16.78 -20.00
N VAL A 290 14.88 -15.52 -20.21
CA VAL A 290 14.30 -15.05 -21.47
C VAL A 290 15.32 -15.15 -22.60
N LEU A 291 16.57 -14.74 -22.39
CA LEU A 291 17.63 -14.85 -23.39
C LEU A 291 17.93 -16.31 -23.77
N GLU A 292 17.91 -17.22 -22.79
CA GLU A 292 18.08 -18.65 -23.04
C GLU A 292 16.86 -19.25 -23.75
N ALA A 293 15.64 -18.82 -23.40
CA ALA A 293 14.42 -19.20 -24.10
C ALA A 293 14.44 -18.75 -25.57
N GLU A 294 14.91 -17.54 -25.86
CA GLU A 294 15.12 -17.03 -27.22
C GLU A 294 16.13 -17.89 -28.00
N ARG A 295 17.26 -18.25 -27.38
CA ARG A 295 18.25 -19.16 -28.00
C ARG A 295 17.65 -20.53 -28.31
N THR A 296 16.85 -21.09 -27.41
CA THR A 296 16.15 -22.36 -27.66
C THR A 296 15.08 -22.23 -28.73
N HIS A 297 14.38 -21.10 -28.81
CA HIS A 297 13.40 -20.82 -29.85
C HIS A 297 14.05 -20.74 -31.24
N ASP A 298 15.18 -20.03 -31.35
CA ASP A 298 15.99 -19.95 -32.58
C ASP A 298 16.53 -21.32 -33.00
N ALA A 299 16.97 -22.14 -32.03
CA ALA A 299 17.41 -23.50 -32.30
C ALA A 299 16.24 -24.37 -32.81
N LEU A 300 15.05 -24.24 -32.22
CA LEU A 300 13.85 -24.96 -32.63
C LEU A 300 13.37 -24.54 -34.03
N ALA A 301 13.38 -23.24 -34.33
CA ALA A 301 13.03 -22.72 -35.66
C ALA A 301 13.97 -23.25 -36.76
N ARG A 302 15.28 -23.41 -36.45
CA ARG A 302 16.24 -24.05 -37.37
C ARG A 302 15.89 -25.52 -37.61
N VAL A 303 15.60 -26.27 -36.55
CA VAL A 303 15.19 -27.68 -36.66
C VAL A 303 13.90 -27.82 -37.46
N GLN A 304 12.92 -26.93 -37.25
CA GLN A 304 11.67 -26.92 -38.00
C GLN A 304 11.87 -26.60 -39.48
N ALA A 305 12.74 -25.63 -39.81
CA ALA A 305 13.10 -25.32 -41.18
C ALA A 305 13.82 -26.50 -41.87
N ASP A 306 14.68 -27.21 -41.15
CA ASP A 306 15.36 -28.40 -41.66
C ASP A 306 14.39 -29.57 -41.87
N ASN A 307 13.44 -29.78 -40.95
CA ASN A 307 12.38 -30.78 -41.11
C ASN A 307 11.50 -30.49 -42.33
N ALA A 308 11.06 -29.23 -42.50
CA ALA A 308 10.27 -28.84 -43.67
C ALA A 308 11.02 -29.06 -45.00
N ARG A 309 12.35 -28.84 -45.01
CA ARG A 309 13.22 -29.15 -46.16
C ARG A 309 13.33 -30.65 -46.40
N LEU A 310 13.46 -31.46 -45.34
CA LEU A 310 13.50 -32.91 -45.42
C LEU A 310 12.17 -33.48 -45.94
N ASP A 311 11.04 -32.94 -45.48
CA ASP A 311 9.70 -33.34 -45.94
C ASP A 311 9.47 -32.98 -47.41
N ALA A 312 9.87 -31.79 -47.83
CA ALA A 312 9.82 -31.40 -49.24
C ALA A 312 10.72 -32.29 -50.12
N ALA A 313 11.92 -32.65 -49.62
CA ALA A 313 12.84 -33.56 -50.29
C ALA A 313 12.27 -34.99 -50.38
N ARG A 314 11.64 -35.47 -49.29
CA ARG A 314 10.96 -36.76 -49.24
C ARG A 314 9.78 -36.82 -50.21
N ALA A 315 8.91 -35.81 -50.22
CA ALA A 315 7.80 -35.73 -51.15
C ALA A 315 8.27 -35.68 -52.62
N SER A 316 9.38 -34.98 -52.89
CA SER A 316 10.01 -34.99 -54.22
C SER A 316 10.62 -36.35 -54.58
N ALA A 317 11.23 -37.04 -53.61
CA ALA A 317 11.80 -38.37 -53.82
C ALA A 317 10.72 -39.43 -54.04
N GLU A 318 9.60 -39.35 -53.31
CA GLU A 318 8.43 -40.21 -53.49
C GLU A 318 7.78 -40.01 -54.86
N ARG A 319 7.63 -38.75 -55.33
CA ARG A 319 7.17 -38.47 -56.69
C ARG A 319 8.10 -39.07 -57.74
N ARG A 320 9.42 -38.86 -57.63
CA ARG A 320 10.41 -39.44 -58.54
C ARG A 320 10.44 -40.97 -58.48
N ALA A 321 10.24 -41.57 -57.30
CA ALA A 321 10.18 -43.03 -57.15
C ALA A 321 8.92 -43.61 -57.79
N ASN A 322 7.79 -42.90 -57.73
CA ASN A 322 6.55 -43.28 -58.40
C ASN A 322 6.63 -43.11 -59.91
N GLU A 323 7.21 -42.01 -60.39
CA GLU A 323 7.52 -41.78 -61.81
C GLU A 323 8.51 -42.84 -62.33
N ALA A 324 9.60 -43.10 -61.59
CA ALA A 324 10.56 -44.15 -61.93
C ALA A 324 9.95 -45.55 -61.84
N LYS A 325 8.97 -45.83 -60.97
CA LYS A 325 8.21 -47.10 -60.98
C LYS A 325 7.30 -47.20 -62.20
N ALA A 326 6.68 -46.10 -62.63
CA ALA A 326 5.86 -46.06 -63.83
C ALA A 326 6.71 -46.21 -65.10
N GLU A 327 7.86 -45.54 -65.17
CA GLU A 327 8.84 -45.69 -66.23
C GLU A 327 9.51 -47.08 -66.20
N LEU A 328 9.84 -47.61 -65.03
CA LEU A 328 10.37 -48.97 -64.88
C LEU A 328 9.32 -50.02 -65.25
N ALA A 329 8.02 -49.81 -64.98
CA ALA A 329 6.96 -50.67 -65.49
C ALA A 329 6.84 -50.59 -67.03
N ALA A 330 7.04 -49.39 -67.60
CA ALA A 330 7.08 -49.20 -69.05
C ALA A 330 8.35 -49.76 -69.71
N VAL A 331 9.50 -49.73 -69.02
CA VAL A 331 10.81 -50.23 -69.48
C VAL A 331 10.96 -51.74 -69.25
N LEU A 332 10.43 -52.30 -68.16
CA LEU A 332 10.36 -53.75 -67.91
C LEU A 332 9.30 -54.44 -68.80
N GLY A 333 8.35 -53.68 -69.35
CA GLY A 333 7.48 -54.10 -70.44
C GLY A 333 8.04 -53.83 -71.85
N SER A 334 9.26 -53.27 -71.96
CA SER A 334 9.89 -52.87 -73.21
C SER A 334 11.12 -53.72 -73.54
N THR A 335 11.23 -54.14 -74.80
CA THR A 335 12.18 -55.17 -75.27
C THR A 335 13.54 -54.63 -75.73
N SER A 336 14.00 -53.47 -75.24
CA SER A 336 15.24 -52.85 -75.74
C SER A 336 16.27 -52.50 -74.66
N TRP A 337 17.39 -53.24 -74.67
CA TRP A 337 18.45 -53.31 -73.65
C TRP A 337 19.57 -52.26 -73.76
N ARG A 338 19.40 -51.19 -74.56
CA ARG A 338 20.53 -50.33 -74.98
C ARG A 338 20.73 -49.00 -74.23
N VAL A 339 19.95 -48.65 -73.20
CA VAL A 339 19.87 -47.24 -72.74
C VAL A 339 20.35 -46.96 -71.30
N THR A 340 20.53 -47.94 -70.41
CA THR A 340 20.76 -47.67 -68.96
C THR A 340 22.22 -47.57 -68.49
N ALA A 341 23.16 -47.16 -69.36
CA ALA A 341 24.59 -47.07 -69.03
C ALA A 341 25.11 -45.74 -68.41
N PRO A 342 24.59 -44.53 -68.70
CA PRO A 342 25.36 -43.31 -68.36
C PRO A 342 25.05 -42.68 -66.99
N ILE A 343 23.96 -43.06 -66.30
CA ILE A 343 23.52 -42.39 -65.06
C ILE A 343 24.24 -42.96 -63.82
N ARG A 344 25.28 -43.77 -64.06
CA ARG A 344 26.40 -43.95 -63.12
C ARG A 344 27.45 -42.89 -63.46
N ASN A 345 27.40 -41.71 -62.83
CA ASN A 345 28.56 -40.86 -62.47
C ASN A 345 28.12 -39.44 -62.06
N ALA A 346 28.82 -38.89 -61.05
CA ALA A 346 28.84 -37.48 -60.59
C ALA A 346 27.61 -37.00 -59.75
N LYS A 347 27.61 -36.87 -58.40
CA LYS A 347 28.52 -36.15 -57.45
C LYS A 347 28.69 -34.67 -57.87
N LEU A 348 28.57 -33.59 -57.07
CA LEU A 348 29.06 -33.29 -55.71
C LEU A 348 28.80 -31.78 -55.38
N ALA A 349 28.72 -31.42 -54.07
CA ALA A 349 29.27 -30.19 -53.40
C ALA A 349 28.66 -28.79 -53.69
N LEU A 350 28.66 -27.72 -52.85
CA LEU A 350 29.07 -27.31 -51.47
C LEU A 350 28.50 -25.84 -51.29
N ALA A 351 27.88 -25.37 -50.20
CA ALA A 351 28.36 -24.79 -48.91
C ALA A 351 28.84 -23.29 -48.83
N ARG A 352 28.49 -22.61 -47.70
CA ARG A 352 29.14 -21.47 -46.91
C ARG A 352 28.55 -20.02 -47.05
N ARG A 353 27.98 -19.34 -46.00
CA ARG A 353 28.46 -18.58 -44.76
C ARG A 353 28.75 -17.05 -45.04
N PRO A 354 28.97 -16.11 -44.07
CA PRO A 354 28.30 -15.72 -42.78
C PRO A 354 28.27 -14.16 -42.43
N GLN A 355 27.54 -13.80 -41.35
CA GLN A 355 27.77 -12.84 -40.20
C GLN A 355 28.03 -11.29 -40.26
N GLY A 356 27.34 -10.57 -39.32
CA GLY A 356 27.76 -9.34 -38.57
C GLY A 356 26.85 -8.09 -38.75
N ALA A 357 26.56 -7.16 -37.81
CA ALA A 357 26.60 -7.04 -36.35
C ALA A 357 25.83 -5.73 -35.94
N VAL A 358 25.61 -5.56 -34.63
CA VAL A 358 25.42 -4.29 -33.86
C VAL A 358 24.00 -3.74 -33.64
N ALA A 359 23.50 -4.06 -32.44
CA ALA A 359 22.43 -3.37 -31.72
C ALA A 359 22.95 -2.09 -31.06
N ALA A 360 22.38 -0.93 -31.43
CA ALA A 360 22.33 0.30 -30.63
C ALA A 360 21.17 1.23 -31.06
N MET A 361 20.15 0.69 -31.75
CA MET A 361 18.96 1.42 -32.26
C MET A 361 17.62 0.73 -31.91
N ALA A 362 17.64 -0.33 -31.11
CA ALA A 362 16.55 -1.31 -31.03
C ALA A 362 15.53 -1.11 -29.88
N ALA A 363 15.46 0.05 -29.22
CA ALA A 363 14.35 0.34 -28.29
C ALA A 363 13.11 0.93 -29.00
N ARG A 364 13.23 1.37 -30.26
CA ARG A 364 12.10 1.76 -31.12
C ARG A 364 11.71 0.68 -32.15
N ALA A 365 12.46 -0.42 -32.24
CA ALA A 365 12.41 -1.36 -33.37
C ALA A 365 12.34 -2.85 -32.99
N MET A 366 11.76 -3.23 -31.84
CA MET A 366 11.41 -4.65 -31.63
C MET A 366 10.20 -5.00 -32.51
N PRO A 367 10.32 -5.95 -33.47
CA PRO A 367 9.18 -6.40 -34.25
C PRO A 367 8.18 -7.10 -33.32
N VAL A 368 6.94 -6.61 -33.28
CA VAL A 368 5.85 -7.39 -32.71
C VAL A 368 5.65 -8.60 -33.64
N ASN A 369 6.07 -9.78 -33.18
CA ASN A 369 5.93 -11.05 -33.92
C ASN A 369 4.52 -11.67 -33.76
N VAL A 370 3.63 -11.01 -33.02
CA VAL A 370 2.22 -11.41 -32.92
C VAL A 370 1.49 -11.00 -34.20
N SER A 371 1.03 -12.00 -34.96
CA SER A 371 0.18 -11.80 -36.12
C SER A 371 -1.23 -11.42 -35.68
N VAL A 372 -1.77 -10.33 -36.22
CA VAL A 372 -3.16 -9.93 -36.03
C VAL A 372 -3.93 -10.28 -37.31
N PRO A 373 -4.90 -11.20 -37.28
CA PRO A 373 -5.66 -11.55 -38.47
C PRO A 373 -6.47 -10.35 -38.94
N ALA A 374 -6.53 -10.12 -40.25
CA ALA A 374 -7.44 -9.13 -40.82
C ALA A 374 -8.88 -9.67 -40.77
N PRO A 375 -9.91 -8.81 -40.62
CA PRO A 375 -11.30 -9.20 -40.82
C PRO A 375 -11.51 -9.82 -42.21
N ALA A 376 -12.42 -10.78 -42.32
CA ALA A 376 -12.75 -11.42 -43.60
C ALA A 376 -13.20 -10.38 -44.65
N GLU A 377 -12.84 -10.62 -45.92
CA GLU A 377 -13.30 -9.76 -47.02
C GLU A 377 -14.83 -9.74 -47.10
N GLY A 378 -15.42 -8.55 -47.09
CA GLY A 378 -16.89 -8.38 -47.11
C GLY A 378 -17.58 -8.46 -45.75
N GLU A 379 -16.83 -8.52 -44.63
CA GLU A 379 -17.42 -8.46 -43.29
C GLU A 379 -18.18 -7.14 -43.05
N THR A 380 -19.48 -7.24 -42.74
CA THR A 380 -20.38 -6.09 -42.54
C THR A 380 -20.86 -5.94 -41.10
N ARG A 381 -20.69 -6.97 -40.26
CA ARG A 381 -21.06 -6.91 -38.83
C ARG A 381 -20.16 -5.90 -38.11
N PRO A 382 -20.69 -5.16 -37.10
CA PRO A 382 -19.85 -4.36 -36.23
C PRO A 382 -18.85 -5.24 -35.48
N ARG A 383 -17.68 -4.69 -35.14
CA ARG A 383 -16.56 -5.47 -34.64
C ARG A 383 -16.38 -5.29 -33.14
N LEU A 384 -16.11 -6.36 -32.42
CA LEU A 384 -15.84 -6.35 -30.98
C LEU A 384 -14.55 -7.08 -30.65
N VAL A 385 -13.95 -6.73 -29.53
CA VAL A 385 -12.85 -7.50 -28.93
C VAL A 385 -13.33 -8.10 -27.61
N VAL A 386 -13.11 -9.40 -27.42
CA VAL A 386 -13.26 -10.05 -26.12
C VAL A 386 -11.86 -10.41 -25.63
N VAL A 387 -11.42 -9.78 -24.53
CA VAL A 387 -10.12 -10.04 -23.90
C VAL A 387 -10.29 -11.14 -22.86
N VAL A 388 -9.41 -12.14 -22.93
CA VAL A 388 -9.41 -13.30 -22.03
C VAL A 388 -8.00 -13.51 -21.49
N HIS A 389 -7.86 -13.71 -20.19
CA HIS A 389 -6.54 -13.82 -19.56
C HIS A 389 -5.81 -15.14 -19.89
N GLU A 390 -6.53 -16.22 -20.17
CA GLU A 390 -6.00 -17.52 -20.61
C GLU A 390 -7.11 -18.38 -21.25
N ALA A 391 -6.75 -19.45 -21.96
CA ALA A 391 -7.72 -20.38 -22.58
C ALA A 391 -7.91 -21.67 -21.76
N SER A 392 -7.96 -21.58 -20.42
CA SER A 392 -8.12 -22.73 -19.52
C SER A 392 -9.57 -23.21 -19.42
N ARG A 393 -9.80 -24.45 -18.95
CA ARG A 393 -11.16 -25.00 -18.68
C ARG A 393 -11.71 -24.54 -17.33
N THR A 394 -11.59 -23.24 -17.04
CA THR A 394 -12.06 -22.63 -15.79
C THR A 394 -13.20 -21.65 -16.05
N GLY A 395 -13.86 -21.20 -14.98
CA GLY A 395 -15.15 -20.49 -15.08
C GLY A 395 -15.14 -19.26 -15.97
N ALA A 396 -14.13 -18.39 -15.83
CA ALA A 396 -14.06 -17.13 -16.59
C ALA A 396 -13.74 -17.34 -18.09
N PRO A 397 -12.74 -18.16 -18.49
CA PRO A 397 -12.52 -18.48 -19.91
C PRO A 397 -13.71 -19.19 -20.57
N ILE A 398 -14.39 -20.09 -19.84
CA ILE A 398 -15.61 -20.77 -20.33
C ILE A 398 -16.73 -19.74 -20.60
N LEU A 399 -16.91 -18.77 -19.70
CA LEU A 399 -17.84 -17.65 -19.93
C LEU A 399 -17.43 -16.83 -21.15
N ALA A 400 -16.15 -16.48 -21.30
CA ALA A 400 -15.67 -15.73 -22.47
C ALA A 400 -15.96 -16.45 -23.79
N LEU A 401 -15.78 -17.76 -23.84
CA LEU A 401 -16.06 -18.55 -25.05
C LEU A 401 -17.57 -18.54 -25.40
N ASP A 402 -18.44 -18.67 -24.40
CA ASP A 402 -19.90 -18.58 -24.59
C ASP A 402 -20.33 -17.16 -24.99
N LEU A 403 -19.69 -16.12 -24.44
CA LEU A 403 -19.87 -14.73 -24.88
C LEU A 403 -19.49 -14.57 -26.36
N VAL A 404 -18.32 -15.05 -26.78
CA VAL A 404 -17.89 -15.02 -28.19
C VAL A 404 -18.93 -15.72 -29.06
N ARG A 405 -19.35 -16.94 -28.68
CA ARG A 405 -20.35 -17.73 -29.44
C ARG A 405 -21.68 -16.99 -29.62
N ARG A 406 -22.20 -16.36 -28.57
CA ARG A 406 -23.49 -15.63 -28.62
C ARG A 406 -23.38 -14.30 -29.34
N LEU A 407 -22.23 -13.65 -29.27
CA LEU A 407 -22.00 -12.36 -29.92
C LEU A 407 -21.73 -12.50 -31.42
N GLU A 408 -21.12 -13.60 -31.87
CA GLU A 408 -20.82 -13.85 -33.29
C GLU A 408 -22.05 -13.74 -34.20
N GLY A 409 -23.26 -14.05 -33.72
CA GLY A 409 -24.48 -13.85 -34.51
C GLY A 409 -24.76 -12.38 -34.89
N ARG A 410 -24.24 -11.40 -34.14
CA ARG A 410 -24.51 -9.96 -34.30
C ARG A 410 -23.26 -9.12 -34.57
N TYR A 411 -22.10 -9.59 -34.12
CA TYR A 411 -20.82 -8.90 -34.20
C TYR A 411 -19.77 -9.83 -34.80
N ALA A 412 -18.80 -9.27 -35.52
CA ALA A 412 -17.56 -9.99 -35.78
C ALA A 412 -16.67 -9.86 -34.54
N VAL A 413 -16.34 -10.97 -33.89
CA VAL A 413 -15.63 -10.95 -32.60
C VAL A 413 -14.18 -11.37 -32.78
N LEU A 414 -13.27 -10.57 -32.24
CA LEU A 414 -11.87 -10.94 -32.05
C LEU A 414 -11.65 -11.41 -30.61
N ALA A 415 -11.22 -12.66 -30.45
CA ALA A 415 -10.75 -13.17 -29.16
C ALA A 415 -9.27 -12.79 -28.96
N LEU A 416 -8.98 -11.93 -27.98
CA LEU A 416 -7.61 -11.57 -27.57
C LEU A 416 -7.24 -12.36 -26.32
N LEU A 417 -6.44 -13.40 -26.47
CA LEU A 417 -6.01 -14.30 -25.40
C LEU A 417 -4.63 -13.88 -24.87
N LEU A 418 -4.50 -13.64 -23.57
CA LEU A 418 -3.24 -13.20 -22.93
C LEU A 418 -2.31 -14.36 -22.56
N ASN A 419 -2.81 -15.61 -22.62
CA ASN A 419 -2.08 -16.87 -22.46
C ASN A 419 -2.81 -17.99 -23.23
N ASP A 420 -2.13 -19.12 -23.43
CA ASP A 420 -2.68 -20.30 -24.09
C ASP A 420 -3.53 -21.17 -23.14
N GLY A 421 -3.98 -22.32 -23.63
CA GLY A 421 -4.72 -23.29 -22.83
C GLY A 421 -5.55 -24.27 -23.67
N PRO A 422 -6.22 -25.25 -23.02
CA PRO A 422 -6.96 -26.30 -23.71
C PRO A 422 -8.16 -25.85 -24.55
N LEU A 423 -8.69 -24.64 -24.36
CA LEU A 423 -9.80 -24.07 -25.14
C LEU A 423 -9.32 -23.26 -26.36
N LEU A 424 -8.02 -23.24 -26.66
CA LEU A 424 -7.47 -22.43 -27.75
C LEU A 424 -8.13 -22.74 -29.10
N ASP A 425 -8.30 -24.02 -29.43
CA ASP A 425 -8.94 -24.44 -30.67
C ASP A 425 -10.44 -24.10 -30.69
N ASP A 426 -11.11 -24.16 -29.53
CA ASP A 426 -12.52 -23.77 -29.42
C ASP A 426 -12.70 -22.26 -29.68
N PHE A 427 -11.81 -21.41 -29.16
CA PHE A 427 -11.80 -19.97 -29.47
C PHE A 427 -11.51 -19.72 -30.95
N ALA A 428 -10.53 -20.42 -31.53
CA ALA A 428 -10.18 -20.28 -32.95
C ALA A 428 -11.31 -20.73 -33.88
N ALA A 429 -12.07 -21.75 -33.48
CA ALA A 429 -13.21 -22.26 -34.25
C ALA A 429 -14.47 -21.39 -34.11
N THR A 430 -14.60 -20.65 -33.00
CA THR A 430 -15.80 -19.87 -32.70
C THR A 430 -15.68 -18.41 -33.14
N ALA A 431 -14.53 -17.77 -32.89
CA ALA A 431 -14.35 -16.34 -33.15
C ALA A 431 -14.04 -16.04 -34.63
N SER A 432 -14.53 -14.90 -35.13
CA SER A 432 -14.17 -14.35 -36.45
C SER A 432 -12.67 -14.04 -36.58
N GLY A 433 -11.97 -13.86 -35.46
CA GLY A 433 -10.51 -13.88 -35.40
C GLY A 433 -9.97 -14.12 -33.99
N MET A 434 -8.72 -14.55 -33.90
CA MET A 434 -8.06 -14.81 -32.63
C MET A 434 -6.63 -14.27 -32.63
N VAL A 435 -6.24 -13.64 -31.53
CA VAL A 435 -4.86 -13.21 -31.25
C VAL A 435 -4.42 -13.86 -29.95
N LEU A 436 -3.31 -14.59 -29.99
CA LEU A 436 -2.67 -15.18 -28.81
C LEU A 436 -1.41 -14.37 -28.48
N VAL A 437 -1.39 -13.76 -27.29
CA VAL A 437 -0.21 -13.14 -26.70
C VAL A 437 0.45 -14.18 -25.80
N ARG A 438 1.68 -14.60 -26.14
CA ARG A 438 2.41 -15.56 -25.32
C ARG A 438 3.12 -14.85 -24.16
N PRO A 439 3.50 -15.55 -23.07
CA PRO A 439 4.18 -14.94 -21.92
C PRO A 439 5.40 -14.06 -22.28
N GLY A 440 6.17 -14.43 -23.31
CA GLY A 440 7.31 -13.63 -23.80
C GLY A 440 6.92 -12.32 -24.50
N ASP A 441 5.70 -12.22 -25.03
CA ASP A 441 5.20 -11.07 -25.78
C ASP A 441 4.37 -10.10 -24.91
N GLN A 442 4.13 -10.43 -23.64
CA GLN A 442 3.30 -9.60 -22.75
C GLN A 442 3.85 -8.19 -22.53
N VAL A 443 5.18 -8.01 -22.58
CA VAL A 443 5.82 -6.67 -22.54
C VAL A 443 5.43 -5.82 -23.76
N ALA A 444 5.10 -6.46 -24.89
CA ALA A 444 4.65 -5.80 -26.11
C ALA A 444 3.12 -5.68 -26.22
N LEU A 445 2.35 -6.06 -25.18
CA LEU A 445 0.89 -6.04 -25.19
C LEU A 445 0.29 -4.69 -25.65
N PRO A 446 0.78 -3.52 -25.21
CA PRO A 446 0.27 -2.23 -25.71
C PRO A 446 0.37 -2.07 -27.23
N ARG A 447 1.46 -2.57 -27.85
CA ARG A 447 1.65 -2.52 -29.32
C ARG A 447 0.83 -3.58 -30.05
N VAL A 448 0.62 -4.74 -29.43
CA VAL A 448 -0.32 -5.75 -29.98
C VAL A 448 -1.72 -5.15 -30.02
N ILE A 449 -2.14 -4.50 -28.94
CA ILE A 449 -3.44 -3.82 -28.86
C ILE A 449 -3.54 -2.68 -29.86
N GLU A 450 -2.52 -1.85 -30.01
CA GLU A 450 -2.45 -0.83 -31.07
C GLU A 450 -2.74 -1.43 -32.47
N ARG A 451 -2.07 -2.55 -32.83
CA ARG A 451 -2.30 -3.24 -34.10
C ARG A 451 -3.70 -3.83 -34.21
N VAL A 452 -4.23 -4.39 -33.13
CA VAL A 452 -5.61 -4.90 -33.06
C VAL A 452 -6.57 -3.75 -33.33
N VAL A 453 -6.43 -2.62 -32.65
CA VAL A 453 -7.32 -1.46 -32.83
C VAL A 453 -7.22 -0.88 -34.24
N GLN A 454 -6.01 -0.76 -34.80
CA GLN A 454 -5.81 -0.28 -36.18
C GLN A 454 -6.44 -1.21 -37.22
N SER A 455 -6.29 -2.53 -37.06
CA SER A 455 -6.71 -3.53 -38.04
C SER A 455 -8.20 -3.86 -37.94
N TRP A 456 -8.71 -4.01 -36.71
CA TRP A 456 -10.09 -4.39 -36.45
C TRP A 456 -11.00 -3.19 -36.27
N ARG A 457 -10.53 -2.09 -35.68
CA ARG A 457 -11.38 -0.93 -35.29
C ARG A 457 -12.61 -1.36 -34.50
N PRO A 458 -12.43 -2.00 -33.34
CA PRO A 458 -13.54 -2.49 -32.54
C PRO A 458 -14.39 -1.33 -32.04
N ARG A 459 -15.70 -1.58 -31.94
CA ARG A 459 -16.68 -0.62 -31.42
C ARG A 459 -16.53 -0.43 -29.92
N PHE A 460 -16.37 -1.53 -29.20
CA PHE A 460 -15.95 -1.59 -27.80
C PHE A 460 -15.27 -2.94 -27.54
N ALA A 461 -14.71 -3.10 -26.35
CA ALA A 461 -14.12 -4.34 -25.87
C ALA A 461 -14.81 -4.82 -24.58
N ILE A 462 -14.90 -6.15 -24.41
CA ILE A 462 -15.27 -6.79 -23.15
C ILE A 462 -14.00 -7.40 -22.56
N ALA A 463 -13.58 -6.90 -21.41
CA ALA A 463 -12.43 -7.41 -20.67
C ALA A 463 -12.93 -8.41 -19.62
N ASN A 464 -12.87 -9.71 -19.93
CA ASN A 464 -13.51 -10.76 -19.15
C ASN A 464 -12.55 -11.34 -18.10
N SER A 465 -12.76 -10.96 -16.82
CA SER A 465 -11.93 -11.17 -15.62
C SER A 465 -11.08 -9.93 -15.26
N ALA A 466 -10.93 -9.66 -13.96
CA ALA A 466 -10.03 -8.62 -13.47
C ALA A 466 -8.55 -8.92 -13.80
N VAL A 467 -8.19 -10.18 -14.07
CA VAL A 467 -6.84 -10.56 -14.54
C VAL A 467 -6.51 -9.93 -15.91
N THR A 468 -7.52 -9.51 -16.67
CA THR A 468 -7.33 -8.79 -17.94
C THR A 468 -6.95 -7.31 -17.77
N HIS A 469 -6.74 -6.84 -16.53
CA HIS A 469 -6.34 -5.45 -16.23
C HIS A 469 -5.17 -4.90 -17.07
N PRO A 470 -4.14 -5.65 -17.52
CA PRO A 470 -3.06 -5.08 -18.33
C PRO A 470 -3.51 -4.64 -19.73
N ALA A 471 -4.63 -5.17 -20.23
CA ALA A 471 -5.16 -4.83 -21.55
C ALA A 471 -6.10 -3.60 -21.53
N VAL A 472 -6.67 -3.26 -20.37
CA VAL A 472 -7.65 -2.17 -20.24
C VAL A 472 -7.02 -0.80 -20.55
N PRO A 473 -5.88 -0.41 -19.93
CA PRO A 473 -5.21 0.86 -20.22
C PRO A 473 -4.95 1.08 -21.72
N PRO A 474 -4.24 0.20 -22.45
CA PRO A 474 -3.96 0.43 -23.86
C PRO A 474 -5.20 0.41 -24.77
N LEU A 475 -6.27 -0.33 -24.45
CA LEU A 475 -7.52 -0.27 -25.23
C LEU A 475 -8.16 1.11 -25.10
N VAL A 476 -8.26 1.62 -23.87
CA VAL A 476 -8.81 2.95 -23.58
C VAL A 476 -7.94 4.06 -24.18
N ASP A 477 -6.61 3.93 -24.14
CA ASP A 477 -5.67 4.90 -24.73
C ASP A 477 -5.86 5.03 -26.25
N HIS A 478 -6.36 3.99 -26.91
CA HIS A 478 -6.67 4.00 -28.35
C HIS A 478 -8.15 4.28 -28.64
N GLY A 479 -8.89 4.80 -27.65
CA GLY A 479 -10.28 5.23 -27.81
C GLY A 479 -11.29 4.08 -27.95
N VAL A 480 -10.96 2.87 -27.48
CA VAL A 480 -11.89 1.74 -27.44
C VAL A 480 -12.56 1.70 -26.07
N PRO A 481 -13.89 1.89 -25.96
CA PRO A 481 -14.61 1.72 -24.70
C PRO A 481 -14.45 0.29 -24.17
N VAL A 482 -14.31 0.13 -22.86
CA VAL A 482 -14.10 -1.17 -22.22
C VAL A 482 -15.16 -1.44 -21.17
N VAL A 483 -15.86 -2.57 -21.33
CA VAL A 483 -16.69 -3.18 -20.28
C VAL A 483 -15.83 -4.20 -19.53
N ALA A 484 -15.41 -3.87 -18.32
CA ALA A 484 -14.57 -4.72 -17.49
C ALA A 484 -15.41 -5.60 -16.56
N LEU A 485 -15.32 -6.92 -16.74
CA LEU A 485 -15.98 -7.91 -15.90
C LEU A 485 -15.02 -8.36 -14.80
N VAL A 486 -15.44 -8.26 -13.54
CA VAL A 486 -14.62 -8.62 -12.37
C VAL A 486 -15.17 -9.88 -11.72
N HIS A 487 -14.55 -11.02 -12.02
CA HIS A 487 -14.97 -12.35 -11.56
C HIS A 487 -14.06 -12.89 -10.45
N GLU A 488 -13.42 -12.00 -9.69
CA GLU A 488 -12.45 -12.32 -8.65
C GLU A 488 -12.70 -11.43 -7.43
N PHE A 489 -12.50 -11.98 -6.24
CA PHE A 489 -12.28 -11.14 -5.07
C PHE A 489 -10.93 -10.44 -5.20
N SER A 490 -10.90 -9.13 -4.93
CA SER A 490 -9.71 -8.28 -4.93
C SER A 490 -8.51 -8.88 -4.18
N VAL A 491 -8.77 -9.54 -3.04
CA VAL A 491 -7.73 -10.21 -2.23
C VAL A 491 -6.97 -11.32 -2.98
N ASN A 492 -7.56 -11.90 -4.03
CA ASN A 492 -6.92 -12.96 -4.82
C ASN A 492 -5.98 -12.41 -5.90
N LEU A 493 -5.86 -11.08 -6.03
CA LEU A 493 -5.03 -10.42 -7.05
C LEU A 493 -3.98 -9.52 -6.40
N PRO A 494 -2.90 -10.09 -5.83
CA PRO A 494 -1.78 -9.32 -5.30
C PRO A 494 -0.84 -8.80 -6.41
N PRO A 495 -0.10 -7.70 -6.16
CA PRO A 495 -0.16 -6.85 -4.98
C PRO A 495 -1.41 -5.95 -4.96
N ARG A 496 -1.82 -5.50 -3.77
CA ARG A 496 -2.89 -4.48 -3.65
C ARG A 496 -2.52 -3.24 -4.47
N GLY A 497 -3.47 -2.70 -5.24
CA GLY A 497 -3.26 -1.59 -6.18
C GLY A 497 -3.14 -2.04 -7.65
N VAL A 498 -2.97 -3.34 -7.92
CA VAL A 498 -2.82 -3.85 -9.30
C VAL A 498 -4.04 -3.56 -10.21
N LEU A 499 -5.22 -3.38 -9.62
CA LEU A 499 -6.47 -3.07 -10.34
C LEU A 499 -6.79 -1.57 -10.42
N ASP A 500 -5.96 -0.67 -9.89
CA ASP A 500 -6.24 0.77 -9.86
C ASP A 500 -6.55 1.33 -11.25
N ASP A 501 -5.75 0.96 -12.25
CA ASP A 501 -5.93 1.44 -13.62
C ASP A 501 -7.18 0.84 -14.28
N LEU A 502 -7.52 -0.42 -13.99
CA LEU A 502 -8.77 -1.01 -14.48
C LEU A 502 -9.96 -0.23 -13.91
N TYR A 503 -10.01 -0.03 -12.60
CA TYR A 503 -11.12 0.68 -11.95
C TYR A 503 -11.16 2.17 -12.27
N ARG A 504 -10.04 2.80 -12.59
CA ARG A 504 -9.99 4.21 -12.98
C ARG A 504 -10.39 4.41 -14.44
N ARG A 505 -9.99 3.51 -15.34
CA ARG A 505 -10.01 3.76 -16.78
C ARG A 505 -11.09 3.00 -17.55
N ALA A 506 -11.56 1.86 -17.07
CA ALA A 506 -12.63 1.13 -17.75
C ALA A 506 -13.88 2.02 -17.90
N SER A 507 -14.55 1.94 -19.05
CA SER A 507 -15.78 2.70 -19.31
C SER A 507 -16.89 2.23 -18.38
N GLU A 508 -17.06 0.91 -18.27
CA GLU A 508 -18.07 0.27 -17.42
C GLU A 508 -17.40 -0.85 -16.61
N VAL A 509 -17.78 -0.99 -15.33
CA VAL A 509 -17.29 -2.05 -14.43
C VAL A 509 -18.47 -2.90 -13.99
N VAL A 510 -18.38 -4.21 -14.16
CA VAL A 510 -19.46 -5.16 -13.88
C VAL A 510 -18.99 -6.24 -12.90
N PHE A 511 -19.73 -6.39 -11.81
CA PHE A 511 -19.54 -7.43 -10.81
C PHE A 511 -20.65 -8.48 -10.90
N PRO A 512 -20.37 -9.76 -10.59
CA PRO A 512 -21.37 -10.81 -10.62
C PRO A 512 -22.26 -10.85 -9.37
N ALA A 513 -21.86 -10.19 -8.27
CA ALA A 513 -22.60 -10.15 -7.00
C ALA A 513 -22.18 -8.95 -6.14
N GLU A 514 -23.06 -8.51 -5.23
CA GLU A 514 -22.81 -7.34 -4.38
C GLU A 514 -21.65 -7.59 -3.42
N LEU A 515 -21.55 -8.79 -2.85
CA LEU A 515 -20.41 -9.19 -2.01
C LEU A 515 -19.04 -8.96 -2.69
N VAL A 516 -18.94 -9.21 -4.01
CA VAL A 516 -17.69 -9.06 -4.76
C VAL A 516 -17.40 -7.59 -5.03
N ALA A 517 -18.44 -6.81 -5.34
CA ALA A 517 -18.35 -5.36 -5.48
C ALA A 517 -17.91 -4.71 -4.17
N ALA A 518 -18.54 -5.06 -3.05
CA ALA A 518 -18.22 -4.55 -1.72
C ALA A 518 -16.78 -4.85 -1.31
N ALA A 519 -16.29 -6.07 -1.57
CA ALA A 519 -14.89 -6.43 -1.32
C ALA A 519 -13.93 -5.56 -2.16
N SER A 520 -14.25 -5.34 -3.43
CA SER A 520 -13.44 -4.49 -4.32
C SER A 520 -13.50 -3.02 -3.90
N VAL A 521 -14.66 -2.52 -3.48
CA VAL A 521 -14.83 -1.14 -2.99
C VAL A 521 -14.02 -0.91 -1.71
N ALA A 522 -13.98 -1.89 -0.80
CA ALA A 522 -13.21 -1.83 0.44
C ALA A 522 -11.69 -1.78 0.17
N ASP A 523 -11.20 -2.55 -0.80
CA ASP A 523 -9.78 -2.56 -1.15
C ASP A 523 -9.38 -1.42 -2.10
N TYR A 524 -10.32 -0.89 -2.88
CA TYR A 524 -10.10 0.12 -3.93
C TYR A 524 -11.09 1.29 -3.78
N PRO A 525 -10.76 2.31 -2.95
CA PRO A 525 -11.63 3.47 -2.73
C PRO A 525 -12.02 4.24 -4.00
N VAL A 526 -11.23 4.11 -5.08
CA VAL A 526 -11.55 4.71 -6.37
C VAL A 526 -12.93 4.25 -6.91
N LEU A 527 -13.32 3.01 -6.58
CA LEU A 527 -14.55 2.37 -7.03
C LEU A 527 -15.80 2.89 -6.31
N ALA A 528 -15.73 3.19 -5.00
CA ALA A 528 -16.84 3.76 -4.20
C ALA A 528 -17.42 5.06 -4.78
N GLN A 529 -16.60 5.77 -5.53
CA GLN A 529 -16.85 7.12 -5.98
C GLN A 529 -17.15 7.18 -7.50
N ARG A 530 -17.28 6.03 -8.19
CA ARG A 530 -17.78 5.90 -9.57
C ARG A 530 -18.97 4.93 -9.65
N GLY A 531 -19.69 4.96 -10.76
CA GLY A 531 -20.70 3.95 -11.07
C GLY A 531 -20.07 2.59 -11.39
N TYR A 532 -20.70 1.53 -10.89
CA TYR A 532 -20.47 0.13 -11.26
C TYR A 532 -21.81 -0.60 -11.32
N HIS A 533 -21.82 -1.77 -11.96
CA HIS A 533 -23.03 -2.59 -12.12
C HIS A 533 -22.86 -3.92 -11.41
N VAL A 534 -23.92 -4.41 -10.78
CA VAL A 534 -24.00 -5.79 -10.28
C VAL A 534 -24.95 -6.55 -11.19
N LEU A 535 -24.37 -7.39 -12.05
CA LEU A 535 -25.09 -8.19 -13.04
C LEU A 535 -24.69 -9.66 -12.86
N PRO A 536 -25.55 -10.50 -12.24
CA PRO A 536 -25.31 -11.92 -12.16
C PRO A 536 -25.10 -12.51 -13.56
N GLN A 537 -24.05 -13.31 -13.72
CA GLN A 537 -23.75 -13.92 -15.00
C GLN A 537 -24.83 -14.96 -15.37
N GLY A 538 -25.13 -15.05 -16.66
CA GLY A 538 -26.06 -16.04 -17.17
C GLY A 538 -25.49 -17.46 -17.19
N GLN A 539 -26.36 -18.45 -17.41
CA GLN A 539 -25.94 -19.84 -17.59
C GLN A 539 -25.05 -20.00 -18.82
N VAL A 540 -23.86 -20.55 -18.61
CA VAL A 540 -22.90 -20.83 -19.66
C VAL A 540 -23.15 -22.20 -20.28
N THR A 541 -23.12 -22.30 -21.61
CA THR A 541 -23.12 -23.59 -22.29
C THR A 541 -21.69 -24.00 -22.59
N LEU A 542 -21.22 -25.09 -21.96
CA LEU A 542 -19.91 -25.65 -22.30
C LEU A 542 -19.89 -26.08 -23.78
N PRO A 543 -18.76 -25.95 -24.48
CA PRO A 543 -18.59 -26.54 -25.80
C PRO A 543 -18.83 -28.04 -25.66
N ALA A 544 -19.96 -28.51 -26.18
CA ALA A 544 -20.17 -29.93 -26.33
C ALA A 544 -19.15 -30.41 -27.36
N ALA A 545 -18.20 -31.26 -26.96
CA ALA A 545 -17.83 -32.32 -27.89
C ALA A 545 -19.17 -32.97 -28.30
N PRO A 546 -19.50 -33.04 -29.60
CA PRO A 546 -20.83 -33.45 -30.08
C PRO A 546 -21.23 -34.69 -29.32
N ALA A 547 -22.23 -34.58 -28.42
CA ALA A 547 -22.54 -35.51 -27.34
C ALA A 547 -22.02 -36.91 -27.63
N ASP A 548 -20.74 -37.15 -27.33
CA ASP A 548 -20.14 -38.41 -27.69
C ASP A 548 -20.72 -39.30 -26.61
N ALA A 549 -21.68 -40.14 -26.98
CA ALA A 549 -22.38 -40.96 -26.01
C ALA A 549 -21.38 -41.80 -25.19
N ASP A 550 -20.15 -41.96 -25.68
CA ASP A 550 -18.97 -42.48 -25.00
C ASP A 550 -18.48 -41.65 -23.80
N ASP A 551 -18.44 -40.32 -23.83
CA ASP A 551 -17.99 -39.49 -22.69
C ASP A 551 -19.01 -39.51 -21.54
N ALA A 552 -20.30 -39.44 -21.87
CA ALA A 552 -21.39 -39.60 -20.91
C ALA A 552 -21.42 -41.02 -20.31
N ARG A 553 -21.24 -42.05 -21.16
CA ARG A 553 -21.10 -43.45 -20.73
C ARG A 553 -19.89 -43.63 -19.81
N ALA A 554 -18.75 -43.04 -20.15
CA ALA A 554 -17.52 -43.14 -19.37
C ALA A 554 -17.68 -42.48 -17.99
N THR A 555 -18.30 -41.30 -17.93
CA THR A 555 -18.59 -40.64 -16.65
C THR A 555 -19.56 -41.45 -15.81
N ARG A 556 -20.63 -41.98 -16.42
CA ARG A 556 -21.58 -42.87 -15.73
C ARG A 556 -20.90 -44.13 -15.19
N ALA A 557 -20.04 -44.77 -15.99
CA ALA A 557 -19.28 -45.95 -15.56
C ALA A 557 -18.34 -45.64 -14.38
N LYS A 558 -17.63 -44.50 -14.40
CA LYS A 558 -16.80 -44.05 -13.27
C LYS A 558 -17.62 -43.81 -12.00
N LEU A 559 -18.80 -43.22 -12.15
CA LEU A 559 -19.73 -42.92 -11.06
C LEU A 559 -20.32 -44.19 -10.45
N GLU A 560 -20.78 -45.14 -11.27
CA GLU A 560 -21.31 -46.44 -10.85
C GLU A 560 -20.24 -47.32 -10.18
N ALA A 561 -18.98 -47.23 -10.62
CA ALA A 561 -17.88 -48.00 -10.04
C ALA A 561 -17.41 -47.54 -8.66
N ARG A 562 -17.71 -46.29 -8.27
CA ARG A 562 -17.14 -45.65 -7.06
C ARG A 562 -18.17 -45.08 -6.09
N VAL A 563 -19.44 -44.98 -6.48
CA VAL A 563 -20.50 -44.38 -5.66
C VAL A 563 -21.67 -45.36 -5.53
N PRO A 564 -22.10 -45.75 -4.31
CA PRO A 564 -23.18 -46.72 -4.07
C PRO A 564 -24.55 -46.27 -4.61
N ALA A 565 -25.24 -47.13 -5.38
CA ALA A 565 -26.43 -46.79 -6.18
C ALA A 565 -27.58 -46.15 -5.37
N GLU A 566 -27.77 -46.62 -4.14
CA GLU A 566 -28.80 -46.21 -3.19
C GLU A 566 -28.46 -44.96 -2.37
N ALA A 567 -27.23 -44.45 -2.48
CA ALA A 567 -26.79 -43.33 -1.67
C ALA A 567 -27.32 -41.98 -2.13
N PHE A 568 -27.71 -41.13 -1.18
CA PHE A 568 -27.93 -39.71 -1.40
C PHE A 568 -26.59 -39.04 -1.69
N LEU A 569 -26.41 -38.62 -2.95
CA LEU A 569 -25.15 -38.12 -3.44
C LEU A 569 -25.00 -36.61 -3.19
N VAL A 570 -24.03 -36.24 -2.35
CA VAL A 570 -23.59 -34.84 -2.15
C VAL A 570 -22.40 -34.57 -3.05
N ILE A 571 -22.51 -33.60 -3.95
CA ILE A 571 -21.44 -33.26 -4.89
C ILE A 571 -20.71 -31.97 -4.51
N GLY A 572 -19.39 -31.96 -4.71
CA GLY A 572 -18.54 -30.78 -4.73
C GLY A 572 -17.79 -30.73 -6.07
N LEU A 573 -17.69 -29.56 -6.70
CA LEU A 573 -17.13 -29.43 -8.04
C LEU A 573 -16.08 -28.31 -8.07
N GLY A 574 -14.93 -28.57 -8.69
CA GLY A 574 -13.87 -27.58 -8.92
C GLY A 574 -12.47 -28.07 -8.56
N SER A 575 -11.47 -27.27 -8.88
CA SER A 575 -10.07 -27.60 -8.60
C SER A 575 -9.82 -27.85 -7.11
N VAL A 576 -8.96 -28.82 -6.81
CA VAL A 576 -8.58 -29.16 -5.43
C VAL A 576 -7.56 -28.14 -4.93
N ILE A 577 -8.07 -27.01 -4.44
CA ILE A 577 -7.29 -25.90 -3.88
C ILE A 577 -7.91 -25.41 -2.59
N PHE A 578 -7.09 -24.79 -1.72
CA PHE A 578 -7.53 -24.32 -0.40
C PHE A 578 -8.74 -23.38 -0.45
N ARG A 579 -8.79 -22.46 -1.44
CA ARG A 579 -9.92 -21.54 -1.64
C ARG A 579 -11.27 -22.26 -1.80
N LYS A 580 -11.27 -23.43 -2.46
CA LYS A 580 -12.48 -24.21 -2.76
C LYS A 580 -12.96 -25.06 -1.59
N GLY A 581 -12.18 -25.15 -0.51
CA GLY A 581 -12.64 -25.73 0.76
C GLY A 581 -12.89 -27.24 0.74
N VAL A 582 -12.10 -28.00 -0.02
CA VAL A 582 -12.21 -29.48 -0.05
C VAL A 582 -12.03 -30.09 1.35
N ASP A 583 -11.22 -29.47 2.21
CA ASP A 583 -11.06 -29.83 3.62
C ASP A 583 -12.37 -29.66 4.41
N LEU A 584 -13.11 -28.58 4.14
CA LEU A 584 -14.42 -28.31 4.74
C LEU A 584 -15.50 -29.24 4.19
N PHE A 585 -15.39 -29.66 2.93
CA PHE A 585 -16.23 -30.70 2.33
C PHE A 585 -16.07 -32.04 3.06
N VAL A 586 -14.82 -32.45 3.34
CA VAL A 586 -14.52 -33.66 4.13
C VAL A 586 -14.95 -33.50 5.60
N ALA A 587 -14.80 -32.32 6.19
CA ALA A 587 -15.27 -32.04 7.54
C ALA A 587 -16.80 -32.17 7.67
N ALA A 588 -17.56 -31.70 6.67
CA ALA A 588 -19.00 -31.89 6.63
C ALA A 588 -19.37 -33.38 6.51
N ALA A 589 -18.65 -34.15 5.69
CA ALA A 589 -18.84 -35.61 5.60
C ALA A 589 -18.58 -36.30 6.96
N THR A 590 -17.55 -35.87 7.69
CA THR A 590 -17.26 -36.35 9.06
C THR A 590 -18.46 -36.10 9.99
N ARG A 591 -19.05 -34.89 9.91
CA ARG A 591 -20.24 -34.57 10.70
C ARG A 591 -21.42 -35.45 10.31
N VAL A 592 -21.70 -35.62 9.02
CA VAL A 592 -22.78 -36.49 8.52
C VAL A 592 -22.63 -37.91 9.05
N ARG A 593 -21.45 -38.51 8.95
CA ARG A 593 -21.16 -39.85 9.48
C ARG A 593 -21.45 -39.94 10.98
N SER A 594 -21.19 -38.88 11.75
CA SER A 594 -21.43 -38.86 13.20
C SER A 594 -22.92 -38.78 13.59
N ILE A 595 -23.76 -38.10 12.82
CA ILE A 595 -25.18 -37.83 13.18
C ILE A 595 -26.18 -38.68 12.41
N ALA A 596 -25.76 -39.32 11.33
CA ALA A 596 -26.58 -40.18 10.48
C ALA A 596 -25.78 -41.40 9.98
N PRO A 597 -25.18 -42.20 10.89
CA PRO A 597 -24.31 -43.32 10.49
C PRO A 597 -25.01 -44.38 9.64
N ASP A 598 -26.33 -44.54 9.83
CA ASP A 598 -27.15 -45.55 9.16
C ASP A 598 -27.78 -45.05 7.84
N GLN A 599 -27.57 -43.78 7.47
CA GLN A 599 -28.10 -43.24 6.21
C GLN A 599 -27.07 -43.38 5.09
N PRO A 600 -27.45 -43.90 3.92
CA PRO A 600 -26.53 -44.01 2.79
C PRO A 600 -26.37 -42.63 2.17
N ILE A 601 -25.39 -41.84 2.64
CA ILE A 601 -25.04 -40.52 2.11
C ILE A 601 -23.59 -40.58 1.63
N HIS A 602 -23.35 -40.27 0.36
CA HIS A 602 -22.03 -40.33 -0.25
C HIS A 602 -21.58 -38.96 -0.72
N PHE A 603 -20.33 -38.60 -0.45
CA PHE A 603 -19.72 -37.33 -0.81
C PHE A 603 -18.79 -37.54 -2.02
N LEU A 604 -19.04 -36.82 -3.10
CA LEU A 604 -18.27 -36.89 -4.33
C LEU A 604 -17.69 -35.52 -4.68
N TRP A 605 -16.36 -35.40 -4.68
CA TRP A 605 -15.67 -34.24 -5.24
C TRP A 605 -15.18 -34.53 -6.65
N VAL A 606 -15.42 -33.63 -7.60
CA VAL A 606 -14.91 -33.75 -8.98
C VAL A 606 -14.09 -32.52 -9.37
N GLY A 607 -12.82 -32.74 -9.72
CA GLY A 607 -11.97 -31.71 -10.28
C GLY A 607 -10.48 -32.00 -10.21
N HIS A 608 -9.72 -31.28 -11.02
CA HIS A 608 -8.27 -31.47 -11.14
C HIS A 608 -7.50 -30.94 -9.91
N SER A 609 -6.39 -31.62 -9.57
CA SER A 609 -5.41 -31.16 -8.58
C SER A 609 -4.18 -30.61 -9.32
N SER A 610 -3.92 -29.31 -9.24
CA SER A 610 -2.75 -28.72 -9.90
C SER A 610 -1.45 -29.21 -9.24
N VAL A 611 -0.34 -29.18 -9.99
CA VAL A 611 0.98 -29.58 -9.47
C VAL A 611 1.38 -28.74 -8.25
N HIS A 612 1.00 -27.45 -8.22
CA HIS A 612 1.25 -26.55 -7.09
C HIS A 612 0.36 -26.82 -5.87
N ALA A 613 -0.68 -27.65 -6.01
CA ALA A 613 -1.57 -28.07 -4.93
C ALA A 613 -1.36 -29.54 -4.53
N ALA A 614 -0.28 -30.19 -4.98
CA ALA A 614 -0.01 -31.59 -4.68
C ALA A 614 0.05 -31.87 -3.18
N ASP A 615 0.69 -30.99 -2.40
CA ASP A 615 0.76 -31.10 -0.94
C ASP A 615 -0.62 -30.99 -0.29
N TYR A 616 -1.45 -30.05 -0.76
CA TYR A 616 -2.82 -29.90 -0.27
C TYR A 616 -3.67 -31.13 -0.60
N ARG A 617 -3.57 -31.66 -1.82
CA ARG A 617 -4.27 -32.90 -2.20
C ARG A 617 -3.86 -34.08 -1.32
N ALA A 618 -2.56 -34.26 -1.07
CA ALA A 618 -2.06 -35.32 -0.19
C ALA A 618 -2.59 -35.18 1.24
N GLN A 619 -2.70 -33.96 1.76
CA GLN A 619 -3.31 -33.69 3.07
C GLN A 619 -4.80 -34.04 3.11
N ILE A 620 -5.56 -33.77 2.04
CA ILE A 620 -6.97 -34.16 1.93
C ILE A 620 -7.12 -35.69 1.91
N ASP A 621 -6.31 -36.39 1.11
CA ASP A 621 -6.35 -37.85 1.04
C ASP A 621 -6.06 -38.46 2.43
N GLU A 622 -5.07 -37.93 3.15
CA GLU A 622 -4.75 -38.35 4.52
C GLU A 622 -5.86 -38.00 5.52
N GLN A 623 -6.52 -36.85 5.36
CA GLN A 623 -7.66 -36.45 6.19
C GLN A 623 -8.84 -37.42 6.01
N ILE A 624 -9.17 -37.81 4.79
CA ILE A 624 -10.23 -38.80 4.49
C ILE A 624 -9.90 -40.14 5.15
N LEU A 625 -8.65 -40.60 4.99
CA LEU A 625 -8.19 -41.87 5.55
C LEU A 625 -8.27 -41.86 7.09
N ARG A 626 -7.71 -40.84 7.74
CA ARG A 626 -7.67 -40.74 9.21
C ARG A 626 -9.03 -40.48 9.83
N ALA A 627 -9.95 -39.84 9.11
CA ALA A 627 -11.33 -39.65 9.55
C ALA A 627 -12.20 -40.91 9.37
N GLY A 628 -11.66 -41.97 8.76
CA GLY A 628 -12.42 -43.21 8.50
C GLY A 628 -13.51 -43.03 7.43
N LEU A 629 -13.30 -42.11 6.48
CA LEU A 629 -14.28 -41.72 5.46
C LEU A 629 -13.99 -42.32 4.07
N ALA A 630 -13.08 -43.28 3.97
CA ALA A 630 -12.68 -43.86 2.69
C ALA A 630 -13.85 -44.47 1.90
N ASP A 631 -14.88 -44.98 2.60
CA ASP A 631 -16.09 -45.54 2.00
C ASP A 631 -17.19 -44.49 1.74
N ASP A 632 -17.06 -43.27 2.29
CA ASP A 632 -18.06 -42.19 2.20
C ASP A 632 -17.68 -41.07 1.25
N VAL A 633 -16.38 -40.86 1.05
CA VAL A 633 -15.86 -39.72 0.30
C VAL A 633 -15.05 -40.23 -0.89
N THR A 634 -15.43 -39.80 -2.08
CA THR A 634 -14.72 -40.09 -3.32
C THR A 634 -14.22 -38.79 -3.96
N LEU A 635 -12.93 -38.77 -4.30
CA LEU A 635 -12.36 -37.74 -5.15
C LEU A 635 -12.18 -38.30 -6.57
N LEU A 636 -12.77 -37.64 -7.56
CA LEU A 636 -12.56 -37.90 -8.99
C LEU A 636 -11.79 -36.75 -9.63
N ASP A 637 -10.91 -37.09 -10.55
CA ASP A 637 -10.33 -36.11 -11.46
C ASP A 637 -11.41 -35.51 -12.38
N GLU A 638 -11.04 -34.45 -13.09
CA GLU A 638 -11.94 -33.78 -14.03
C GLU A 638 -12.59 -34.74 -15.04
N VAL A 639 -13.87 -34.51 -15.31
CA VAL A 639 -14.65 -35.22 -16.33
C VAL A 639 -15.15 -34.21 -17.36
N ARG A 640 -15.35 -34.69 -18.60
CA ARG A 640 -15.79 -33.83 -19.71
C ARG A 640 -17.28 -33.51 -19.67
N ASP A 641 -18.10 -34.49 -19.28
CA ASP A 641 -19.54 -34.35 -19.17
C ASP A 641 -19.99 -34.49 -17.72
N LEU A 642 -20.53 -33.42 -17.14
CA LEU A 642 -21.02 -33.39 -15.76
C LEU A 642 -22.49 -33.83 -15.66
N GLU A 643 -23.23 -33.97 -16.76
CA GLU A 643 -24.66 -34.28 -16.74
C GLU A 643 -24.98 -35.61 -16.02
N PRO A 644 -24.22 -36.70 -16.20
CA PRO A 644 -24.45 -37.93 -15.43
C PRO A 644 -24.29 -37.76 -13.92
N ILE A 645 -23.46 -36.81 -13.47
CA ILE A 645 -23.25 -36.51 -12.05
C ILE A 645 -24.39 -35.64 -11.52
N TYR A 646 -24.74 -34.56 -12.23
CA TYR A 646 -25.86 -33.70 -11.86
C TYR A 646 -27.18 -34.48 -11.79
N GLY A 647 -27.45 -35.37 -12.76
CA GLY A 647 -28.67 -36.17 -12.80
C GLY A 647 -28.82 -37.18 -11.66
N ARG A 648 -27.73 -37.49 -10.93
CA ARG A 648 -27.74 -38.38 -9.76
C ARG A 648 -27.63 -37.62 -8.43
N ALA A 649 -27.13 -36.39 -8.45
CA ALA A 649 -26.88 -35.61 -7.25
C ALA A 649 -28.18 -35.32 -6.48
N GLY A 650 -28.12 -35.49 -5.16
CA GLY A 650 -29.19 -35.09 -4.25
C GLY A 650 -29.02 -33.67 -3.70
N ALA A 651 -27.78 -33.20 -3.60
CA ALA A 651 -27.42 -31.82 -3.26
C ALA A 651 -26.01 -31.48 -3.76
N LEU A 652 -25.76 -30.20 -3.99
CA LEU A 652 -24.42 -29.63 -4.17
C LEU A 652 -23.99 -28.95 -2.87
N PHE A 653 -22.79 -29.24 -2.39
CA PHE A 653 -22.18 -28.50 -1.28
C PHE A 653 -21.07 -27.58 -1.81
N LEU A 654 -21.35 -26.27 -1.81
CA LEU A 654 -20.38 -25.23 -2.14
C LEU A 654 -19.54 -24.92 -0.89
N ALA A 655 -18.50 -25.72 -0.67
CA ALA A 655 -17.59 -25.58 0.46
C ALA A 655 -16.56 -24.44 0.31
N SER A 656 -16.64 -23.63 -0.75
CA SER A 656 -15.70 -22.55 -1.02
C SER A 656 -15.63 -21.53 0.13
N ARG A 657 -14.42 -21.13 0.50
CA ARG A 657 -14.18 -20.02 1.45
C ARG A 657 -14.57 -18.68 0.83
N LEU A 658 -14.20 -18.49 -0.43
CA LEU A 658 -14.54 -17.33 -1.25
C LEU A 658 -14.75 -17.80 -2.70
N ASP A 659 -15.91 -17.51 -3.27
CA ASP A 659 -16.23 -17.77 -4.67
C ASP A 659 -17.19 -16.71 -5.22
N PRO A 660 -16.85 -15.97 -6.29
CA PRO A 660 -17.67 -14.84 -6.74
C PRO A 660 -19.10 -15.26 -7.10
N LEU A 661 -19.28 -15.95 -8.23
CA LEU A 661 -20.55 -16.55 -8.62
C LEU A 661 -20.26 -17.81 -9.46
N PRO A 662 -20.17 -18.99 -8.86
CA PRO A 662 -19.68 -20.19 -9.55
C PRO A 662 -20.67 -20.72 -10.60
N ASN A 663 -20.18 -21.03 -11.81
CA ASN A 663 -20.98 -21.66 -12.87
C ASN A 663 -21.71 -22.93 -12.39
N ILE A 664 -21.04 -23.75 -11.59
CA ILE A 664 -21.61 -25.00 -11.05
C ILE A 664 -22.87 -24.77 -10.20
N CYS A 665 -22.98 -23.60 -9.55
CA CYS A 665 -24.14 -23.25 -8.75
C CYS A 665 -25.29 -22.79 -9.65
N ILE A 666 -24.98 -22.06 -10.72
CA ILE A 666 -25.97 -21.69 -11.74
C ILE A 666 -26.52 -22.96 -12.41
N ASP A 667 -25.66 -23.90 -12.76
CA ASP A 667 -26.05 -25.20 -13.33
C ASP A 667 -26.92 -26.02 -12.38
N ALA A 668 -26.59 -26.03 -11.08
CA ALA A 668 -27.42 -26.63 -10.05
C ALA A 668 -28.79 -25.95 -9.95
N ALA A 669 -28.82 -24.61 -9.98
CA ALA A 669 -30.05 -23.83 -9.91
C ALA A 669 -31.01 -24.14 -11.07
N VAL A 670 -30.49 -24.17 -12.30
CA VAL A 670 -31.27 -24.52 -13.50
C VAL A 670 -31.89 -25.91 -13.41
N ARG A 671 -31.21 -26.86 -12.76
CA ARG A 671 -31.69 -28.23 -12.56
C ARG A 671 -32.60 -28.39 -11.34
N GLY A 672 -32.75 -27.36 -10.52
CA GLY A 672 -33.44 -27.46 -9.23
C GLY A 672 -32.68 -28.27 -8.19
N LEU A 673 -31.36 -28.42 -8.32
CA LEU A 673 -30.54 -29.13 -7.34
C LEU A 673 -30.29 -28.23 -6.13
N PRO A 674 -30.61 -28.66 -4.88
CA PRO A 674 -30.30 -27.90 -3.69
C PRO A 674 -28.81 -27.56 -3.58
N VAL A 675 -28.50 -26.30 -3.28
CA VAL A 675 -27.13 -25.83 -3.02
C VAL A 675 -27.01 -25.43 -1.56
N VAL A 676 -26.14 -26.11 -0.81
CA VAL A 676 -25.74 -25.72 0.55
C VAL A 676 -24.42 -24.94 0.44
N GLY A 677 -24.29 -23.84 1.18
CA GLY A 677 -23.08 -23.01 1.14
C GLY A 677 -22.92 -22.16 2.40
N PHE A 678 -21.79 -21.47 2.50
CA PHE A 678 -21.46 -20.61 3.63
C PHE A 678 -21.95 -19.17 3.42
N ALA A 679 -22.46 -18.56 4.49
CA ALA A 679 -22.77 -17.13 4.53
C ALA A 679 -21.52 -16.30 4.19
N ALA A 680 -21.69 -15.19 3.47
CA ALA A 680 -20.62 -14.29 3.05
C ALA A 680 -19.46 -14.93 2.25
N ALA A 681 -19.66 -16.14 1.69
CA ALA A 681 -18.63 -16.82 0.90
C ALA A 681 -18.83 -16.71 -0.61
N SER A 682 -20.09 -16.55 -1.08
CA SER A 682 -20.37 -16.44 -2.51
C SER A 682 -21.60 -15.63 -2.86
N GLY A 683 -21.66 -15.15 -4.10
CA GLY A 683 -22.83 -14.53 -4.68
C GLY A 683 -24.03 -15.47 -4.78
N MET A 684 -23.81 -16.78 -4.93
CA MET A 684 -24.92 -17.74 -4.83
C MET A 684 -25.49 -17.76 -3.41
N ALA A 685 -24.66 -17.74 -2.37
CA ALA A 685 -25.14 -17.71 -1.00
C ALA A 685 -25.95 -16.43 -0.70
N GLU A 686 -25.57 -15.29 -1.26
CA GLU A 686 -26.35 -14.03 -1.16
C GLU A 686 -27.75 -14.19 -1.78
N LEU A 687 -27.84 -14.78 -2.97
CA LEU A 687 -29.11 -15.01 -3.66
C LEU A 687 -30.00 -16.03 -2.93
N LEU A 688 -29.42 -17.09 -2.37
CA LEU A 688 -30.16 -18.09 -1.59
C LEU A 688 -30.64 -17.51 -0.26
N ALA A 689 -29.85 -16.67 0.41
CA ALA A 689 -30.23 -16.03 1.66
C ALA A 689 -31.42 -15.07 1.50
N ALA A 690 -31.65 -14.54 0.29
CA ALA A 690 -32.72 -13.60 0.00
C ALA A 690 -34.11 -14.27 -0.14
N ASP A 691 -34.19 -15.58 -0.35
CA ASP A 691 -35.46 -16.33 -0.45
C ASP A 691 -35.67 -17.20 0.79
N ALA A 692 -36.77 -16.99 1.51
CA ALA A 692 -37.11 -17.73 2.73
C ALA A 692 -37.17 -19.26 2.52
N ARG A 693 -37.41 -19.73 1.29
CA ARG A 693 -37.45 -21.15 0.92
C ARG A 693 -36.07 -21.77 0.81
N THR A 694 -35.00 -20.99 0.67
CA THR A 694 -33.62 -21.46 0.50
C THR A 694 -32.63 -20.85 1.50
N ALA A 695 -33.04 -19.86 2.29
CA ALA A 695 -32.17 -19.14 3.22
C ALA A 695 -31.51 -20.04 4.28
N ASP A 696 -32.18 -21.11 4.69
CA ASP A 696 -31.65 -22.11 5.63
C ASP A 696 -30.53 -22.99 5.03
N LEU A 697 -30.37 -23.00 3.71
CA LEU A 697 -29.27 -23.67 3.01
C LEU A 697 -27.95 -22.89 3.11
N VAL A 698 -28.02 -21.62 3.54
CA VAL A 698 -26.88 -20.78 3.82
C VAL A 698 -26.54 -20.88 5.30
N VAL A 699 -25.50 -21.64 5.61
CA VAL A 699 -25.06 -21.88 6.99
C VAL A 699 -24.01 -20.84 7.42
N PRO A 700 -23.72 -20.67 8.72
CA PRO A 700 -22.70 -19.73 9.18
C PRO A 700 -21.35 -19.92 8.49
N HIS A 701 -20.58 -18.82 8.37
CA HIS A 701 -19.35 -18.80 7.59
C HIS A 701 -18.35 -19.87 8.07
N LEU A 702 -17.95 -20.77 7.16
CA LEU A 702 -17.04 -21.91 7.38
C LEU A 702 -17.51 -22.96 8.41
N ASP A 703 -18.79 -22.96 8.80
CA ASP A 703 -19.36 -23.97 9.70
C ASP A 703 -19.72 -25.26 8.94
N ALA A 704 -18.71 -26.10 8.73
CA ALA A 704 -18.89 -27.39 8.06
C ALA A 704 -19.83 -28.34 8.83
N ALA A 705 -19.97 -28.19 10.15
CA ALA A 705 -20.86 -29.02 10.94
C ALA A 705 -22.33 -28.66 10.66
N ALA A 706 -22.66 -27.37 10.65
CA ALA A 706 -23.97 -26.89 10.25
C ALA A 706 -24.31 -27.28 8.80
N ALA A 707 -23.34 -27.23 7.88
CA ALA A 707 -23.52 -27.72 6.53
C ALA A 707 -23.88 -29.21 6.49
N GLY A 708 -23.16 -30.05 7.25
CA GLY A 708 -23.45 -31.48 7.39
C GLY A 708 -24.86 -31.76 7.93
N GLU A 709 -25.30 -30.99 8.93
CA GLU A 709 -26.66 -31.10 9.48
C GLU A 709 -27.73 -30.75 8.45
N ARG A 710 -27.51 -29.70 7.65
CA ARG A 710 -28.44 -29.32 6.57
C ARG A 710 -28.51 -30.39 5.48
N LEU A 711 -27.38 -30.98 5.10
CA LEU A 711 -27.33 -32.06 4.11
C LEU A 711 -28.10 -33.30 4.58
N VAL A 712 -28.01 -33.66 5.87
CA VAL A 712 -28.81 -34.76 6.45
C VAL A 712 -30.31 -34.45 6.43
N GLN A 713 -30.71 -33.21 6.72
CA GLN A 713 -32.11 -32.80 6.61
C GLN A 713 -32.63 -32.91 5.18
N LEU A 714 -31.84 -32.47 4.19
CA LEU A 714 -32.17 -32.63 2.78
C LEU A 714 -32.26 -34.10 2.37
N ALA A 715 -31.36 -34.96 2.85
CA ALA A 715 -31.38 -36.40 2.58
C ALA A 715 -32.68 -37.06 3.09
N ARG A 716 -33.20 -36.59 4.24
CA ARG A 716 -34.37 -37.15 4.93
C ARG A 716 -35.73 -36.68 4.41
N SER A 717 -35.82 -35.50 3.77
CA SER A 717 -37.11 -34.94 3.35
C SER A 717 -37.17 -34.69 1.83
N PRO A 718 -37.82 -35.59 1.07
CA PRO A 718 -38.16 -35.35 -0.33
C PRO A 718 -38.98 -34.07 -0.56
N GLU A 719 -39.91 -33.76 0.35
CA GLU A 719 -40.79 -32.58 0.27
C GLU A 719 -39.97 -31.28 0.37
N ARG A 720 -38.96 -31.27 1.25
CA ARG A 720 -38.05 -30.14 1.36
C ARG A 720 -37.23 -29.96 0.10
N ARG A 721 -36.72 -31.06 -0.47
CA ARG A 721 -35.98 -31.03 -1.74
C ARG A 721 -36.82 -30.49 -2.88
N GLU A 722 -38.08 -30.90 -2.99
CA GLU A 722 -38.96 -30.37 -4.04
C GLU A 722 -39.24 -28.87 -3.86
N THR A 723 -39.50 -28.44 -2.62
CA THR A 723 -39.71 -27.01 -2.30
C THR A 723 -38.49 -26.17 -2.70
N VAL A 724 -37.29 -26.64 -2.36
CA VAL A 724 -36.03 -25.98 -2.75
C VAL A 724 -35.86 -26.03 -4.27
N ALA A 725 -36.13 -27.16 -4.91
CA ALA A 725 -35.95 -27.34 -6.35
C ALA A 725 -36.79 -26.35 -7.17
N VAL A 726 -38.04 -26.10 -6.75
CA VAL A 726 -38.90 -25.07 -7.35
C VAL A 726 -38.26 -23.68 -7.20
N ALA A 727 -37.84 -23.31 -5.99
CA ALA A 727 -37.23 -22.00 -5.73
C ALA A 727 -35.92 -21.80 -6.52
N MET A 728 -35.07 -22.84 -6.61
CA MET A 728 -33.83 -22.81 -7.38
C MET A 728 -34.08 -22.59 -8.89
N ARG A 729 -35.11 -23.25 -9.47
CA ARG A 729 -35.48 -23.08 -10.88
C ARG A 729 -36.06 -21.68 -11.16
N GLU A 730 -36.88 -21.17 -10.25
CA GLU A 730 -37.40 -19.79 -10.34
C GLU A 730 -36.26 -18.76 -10.28
N LEU A 731 -35.35 -18.90 -9.32
CA LEU A 731 -34.14 -18.06 -9.21
C LEU A 731 -33.33 -18.09 -10.52
N ALA A 732 -33.13 -19.28 -11.09
CA ALA A 732 -32.37 -19.43 -12.33
C ALA A 732 -33.04 -18.74 -13.52
N ALA A 733 -34.35 -18.90 -13.69
CA ALA A 733 -35.11 -18.23 -14.75
C ALA A 733 -35.11 -16.70 -14.59
N GLU A 734 -35.07 -16.20 -13.36
CA GLU A 734 -35.12 -14.76 -13.08
C GLU A 734 -33.75 -14.08 -13.22
N ARG A 735 -32.67 -14.72 -12.75
CA ARG A 735 -31.35 -14.11 -12.58
C ARG A 735 -30.27 -14.59 -13.54
N PHE A 736 -30.36 -15.82 -14.07
CA PHE A 736 -29.29 -16.45 -14.86
C PHE A 736 -29.62 -16.62 -16.35
N ASP A 737 -30.49 -15.76 -16.89
CA ASP A 737 -30.78 -15.70 -18.33
C ASP A 737 -29.55 -15.17 -19.10
N ALA A 738 -28.96 -16.05 -19.91
CA ALA A 738 -27.75 -15.75 -20.66
C ALA A 738 -27.93 -14.68 -21.75
N GLU A 739 -29.06 -14.68 -22.46
CA GLU A 739 -29.32 -13.69 -23.53
C GLU A 739 -29.56 -12.30 -22.95
N ARG A 740 -30.24 -12.21 -21.80
CA ARG A 740 -30.40 -10.96 -21.05
C ARG A 740 -29.05 -10.46 -20.54
N TYR A 741 -28.21 -11.34 -20.00
CA TYR A 741 -26.88 -10.97 -19.54
C TYR A 741 -26.03 -10.41 -20.68
N VAL A 742 -25.91 -11.13 -21.80
CA VAL A 742 -25.17 -10.66 -22.99
C VAL A 742 -25.76 -9.37 -23.55
N GLY A 743 -27.09 -9.26 -23.63
CA GLY A 743 -27.77 -8.04 -24.06
C GLY A 743 -27.45 -6.83 -23.19
N SER A 744 -27.35 -7.02 -21.87
CA SER A 744 -26.99 -5.97 -20.91
C SER A 744 -25.53 -5.53 -21.10
N LEU A 745 -24.59 -6.47 -21.26
CA LEU A 745 -23.19 -6.15 -21.54
C LEU A 745 -23.02 -5.38 -22.86
N VAL A 746 -23.76 -5.78 -23.90
CA VAL A 746 -23.76 -5.07 -25.18
C VAL A 746 -24.31 -3.65 -25.00
N ALA A 747 -25.42 -3.47 -24.28
CA ALA A 747 -25.98 -2.14 -24.02
C ALA A 747 -24.98 -1.22 -23.30
N LEU A 748 -24.25 -1.74 -22.31
CA LEU A 748 -23.18 -1.02 -21.61
C LEU A 748 -22.03 -0.64 -22.56
N GLY A 749 -21.56 -1.58 -23.37
CA GLY A 749 -20.50 -1.32 -24.36
C GLY A 749 -20.91 -0.31 -25.43
N GLU A 750 -22.15 -0.40 -25.92
CA GLU A 750 -22.74 0.54 -26.87
C GLU A 750 -22.95 1.94 -26.27
N HIS A 751 -23.37 2.02 -25.01
CA HIS A 751 -23.47 3.29 -24.28
C HIS A 751 -22.10 3.98 -24.16
N GLY A 752 -21.05 3.22 -23.83
CA GLY A 752 -19.67 3.67 -23.86
C GLY A 752 -19.20 4.09 -25.27
N SER A 753 -19.68 3.42 -26.32
CA SER A 753 -19.36 3.72 -27.73
C SER A 753 -20.03 4.99 -28.26
N LEU A 754 -21.14 5.41 -27.65
CA LEU A 754 -21.80 6.69 -27.93
C LEU A 754 -21.11 7.88 -27.24
N VAL A 755 -20.10 7.65 -26.38
CA VAL A 755 -19.15 8.69 -25.94
C VAL A 755 -18.04 8.72 -27.00
N VAL A 756 -18.22 9.52 -28.05
CA VAL A 756 -17.44 9.39 -29.29
C VAL A 756 -16.06 10.06 -29.13
N PRO A 757 -14.96 9.42 -29.58
CA PRO A 757 -13.66 10.07 -29.78
C PRO A 757 -13.72 11.36 -30.61
N GLY A 758 -14.75 11.58 -31.43
CA GLY A 758 -14.93 12.78 -32.26
C GLY A 758 -15.30 14.05 -31.48
N GLU A 759 -16.14 13.94 -30.44
CA GLU A 759 -16.50 15.10 -29.60
C GLU A 759 -15.33 15.49 -28.69
N GLN A 760 -14.64 14.52 -28.09
CA GLN A 760 -13.42 14.79 -27.33
C GLN A 760 -12.29 15.35 -28.21
N VAL A 761 -12.11 14.86 -29.44
CA VAL A 761 -11.15 15.45 -30.39
C VAL A 761 -11.51 16.90 -30.72
N ALA A 762 -12.80 17.20 -30.90
CA ALA A 762 -13.26 18.57 -31.16
C ALA A 762 -13.07 19.48 -29.93
N ALA A 763 -13.36 18.97 -28.73
CA ALA A 763 -13.13 19.67 -27.47
C ALA A 763 -11.64 19.93 -27.24
N ARG A 764 -10.78 18.91 -27.38
CA ARG A 764 -9.31 19.05 -27.30
C ARG A 764 -8.82 20.12 -28.26
N ARG A 765 -9.25 20.07 -29.52
CA ARG A 765 -8.86 21.06 -30.52
C ARG A 765 -9.24 22.48 -30.10
N ARG A 766 -10.47 22.70 -29.63
CA ARG A 766 -10.93 24.02 -29.17
C ARG A 766 -10.17 24.50 -27.94
N ILE A 767 -9.93 23.63 -26.97
CA ILE A 767 -9.15 23.93 -25.76
C ILE A 767 -7.71 24.33 -26.14
N ARG A 768 -7.06 23.56 -27.03
CA ARG A 768 -5.73 23.87 -27.54
C ARG A 768 -5.70 25.20 -28.30
N GLU A 769 -6.60 25.39 -29.27
CA GLU A 769 -6.65 26.60 -30.09
C GLU A 769 -6.97 27.86 -29.25
N ALA A 770 -7.73 27.70 -28.17
CA ALA A 770 -8.03 28.79 -27.24
C ALA A 770 -6.80 29.26 -26.43
N GLY A 771 -5.77 28.41 -26.27
CA GLY A 771 -4.52 28.75 -25.57
C GLY A 771 -4.69 29.09 -24.09
N VAL A 772 -5.74 28.56 -23.44
CA VAL A 772 -6.07 28.86 -22.03
C VAL A 772 -5.77 27.72 -21.06
N PHE A 773 -5.49 26.53 -21.57
CA PHE A 773 -5.22 25.37 -20.74
C PHE A 773 -3.85 25.49 -20.09
N ASP A 774 -3.80 25.40 -18.77
CA ASP A 774 -2.55 25.45 -18.01
C ASP A 774 -2.09 24.02 -17.70
N ALA A 775 -1.31 23.46 -18.64
CA ALA A 775 -0.80 22.10 -18.52
C ALA A 775 0.15 21.91 -17.32
N GLU A 776 0.86 22.96 -16.90
CA GLU A 776 1.75 22.89 -15.72
C GLU A 776 0.94 22.82 -14.43
N LEU A 777 -0.07 23.68 -14.28
CA LEU A 777 -1.00 23.66 -13.14
C LEU A 777 -1.76 22.34 -13.07
N PHE A 778 -2.22 21.83 -14.21
CA PHE A 778 -2.99 20.59 -14.29
C PHE A 778 -2.14 19.35 -14.01
N SER A 779 -0.93 19.26 -14.56
CA SER A 779 -0.06 18.07 -14.39
C SER A 779 0.79 18.14 -13.10
N GLY A 780 1.03 19.33 -12.57
CA GLY A 780 1.90 19.57 -11.42
C GLY A 780 3.39 19.56 -11.76
N HIS A 781 3.77 19.65 -13.03
CA HIS A 781 5.17 19.74 -13.46
C HIS A 781 5.26 20.40 -14.85
N PRO A 782 6.44 20.92 -15.26
CA PRO A 782 6.60 21.48 -16.60
C PRO A 782 6.29 20.45 -17.69
N VAL A 783 5.40 20.82 -18.63
CA VAL A 783 4.96 19.97 -19.75
C VAL A 783 5.54 20.52 -21.06
N ALA A 784 6.15 19.66 -21.87
CA ALA A 784 6.63 20.03 -23.19
C ALA A 784 5.46 20.20 -24.18
N ALA A 785 5.58 21.14 -25.13
CA ALA A 785 4.48 21.48 -26.05
C ALA A 785 3.98 20.27 -26.87
N GLU A 786 4.87 19.32 -27.17
CA GLU A 786 4.57 18.12 -27.96
C GLU A 786 3.65 17.13 -27.25
N VAL A 787 3.53 17.20 -25.92
CA VAL A 787 2.69 16.29 -25.11
C VAL A 787 1.46 16.97 -24.49
N GLU A 788 1.28 18.28 -24.71
CA GLU A 788 0.14 19.05 -24.19
C GLU A 788 -1.22 18.49 -24.65
N ASP A 789 -1.31 17.94 -25.87
CA ASP A 789 -2.54 17.28 -26.34
C ASP A 789 -2.93 16.09 -25.46
N ALA A 790 -1.94 15.28 -25.07
CA ALA A 790 -2.17 14.14 -24.19
C ALA A 790 -2.60 14.60 -22.79
N VAL A 791 -2.12 15.75 -22.31
CA VAL A 791 -2.55 16.31 -21.02
C VAL A 791 -3.98 16.85 -21.08
N ILE A 792 -4.38 17.46 -22.20
CA ILE A 792 -5.78 17.86 -22.42
C ILE A 792 -6.68 16.62 -22.50
N ASP A 793 -6.26 15.56 -23.17
CA ASP A 793 -7.02 14.30 -23.22
C ASP A 793 -7.17 13.68 -21.82
N LEU A 794 -6.13 13.75 -20.98
CA LEU A 794 -6.22 13.33 -19.57
C LEU A 794 -7.23 14.15 -18.77
N TYR A 795 -7.29 15.47 -19.00
CA TYR A 795 -8.30 16.33 -18.39
C TYR A 795 -9.72 15.95 -18.82
N LEU A 796 -9.97 15.80 -20.13
CA LEU A 796 -11.28 15.44 -20.67
C LEU A 796 -11.75 14.07 -20.14
N ALA A 797 -10.85 13.07 -20.13
CA ALA A 797 -11.14 11.76 -19.55
C ALA A 797 -11.42 11.84 -18.04
N GLY A 798 -10.71 12.72 -17.32
CA GLY A 798 -10.93 12.97 -15.90
C GLY A 798 -12.32 13.53 -15.60
N VAL A 799 -12.81 14.47 -16.42
CA VAL A 799 -14.17 15.01 -16.31
C VAL A 799 -15.22 13.94 -16.57
N ASP A 800 -15.03 13.12 -17.61
CA ASP A 800 -15.98 12.04 -17.93
C ASP A 800 -16.05 10.97 -16.85
N ALA A 801 -14.92 10.63 -16.21
CA ALA A 801 -14.84 9.61 -15.17
C ALA A 801 -15.56 10.00 -13.86
N ILE A 802 -15.88 11.28 -13.66
CA ILE A 802 -16.45 11.78 -12.40
C ILE A 802 -17.90 12.23 -12.50
N ARG A 803 -18.52 12.13 -13.67
CA ARG A 803 -19.92 12.50 -13.88
C ARG A 803 -20.88 11.74 -12.94
N PRO A 804 -22.03 12.34 -12.57
CA PRO A 804 -22.44 13.73 -12.87
C PRO A 804 -21.63 14.76 -12.06
N LEU A 805 -21.45 15.97 -12.61
CA LEU A 805 -20.52 16.97 -12.08
C LEU A 805 -21.07 17.82 -10.91
N ASP A 806 -22.37 17.70 -10.64
CA ASP A 806 -23.11 18.43 -9.60
C ASP A 806 -23.23 17.63 -8.29
N ARG A 807 -22.47 16.54 -8.12
CA ARG A 807 -22.50 15.71 -6.91
C ARG A 807 -21.37 16.08 -5.94
N PRO A 808 -21.61 16.01 -4.61
CA PRO A 808 -20.56 16.22 -3.62
C PRO A 808 -19.53 15.07 -3.64
N GLY A 809 -18.30 15.37 -3.23
CA GLY A 809 -17.20 14.42 -3.03
C GLY A 809 -16.36 14.10 -4.28
N ILE A 810 -16.52 14.85 -5.38
CA ILE A 810 -15.78 14.60 -6.64
C ILE A 810 -14.63 15.58 -6.88
N GLY A 811 -14.59 16.67 -6.13
CA GLY A 811 -13.68 17.77 -6.34
C GLY A 811 -12.19 17.39 -6.35
N ASN A 812 -11.80 16.49 -5.45
CA ASN A 812 -10.43 16.00 -5.34
C ASN A 812 -9.96 15.12 -6.52
N ARG A 813 -10.88 14.69 -7.40
CA ARG A 813 -10.61 13.82 -8.55
C ARG A 813 -10.31 14.58 -9.83
N LEU A 814 -10.62 15.87 -9.87
CA LEU A 814 -10.35 16.75 -11.00
C LEU A 814 -9.32 17.79 -10.61
N ARG A 815 -8.39 18.06 -11.52
CA ARG A 815 -7.47 19.18 -11.39
C ARG A 815 -7.93 20.35 -12.24
N ARG A 816 -7.63 21.54 -11.77
CA ARG A 816 -7.95 22.81 -12.42
C ARG A 816 -7.29 22.86 -13.80
N PRO A 817 -8.06 23.04 -14.89
CA PRO A 817 -7.52 23.08 -16.24
C PRO A 817 -7.04 24.48 -16.66
N MET A 818 -7.53 25.54 -16.00
CA MET A 818 -7.24 26.93 -16.31
C MET A 818 -7.19 27.75 -15.02
N ARG A 819 -6.14 28.55 -14.82
CA ARG A 819 -6.00 29.48 -13.67
C ARG A 819 -7.24 30.35 -13.55
N GLY A 820 -7.76 30.50 -12.33
CA GLY A 820 -8.91 31.37 -12.08
C GLY A 820 -10.23 30.81 -12.59
N PHE A 821 -10.28 29.57 -13.10
CA PHE A 821 -11.52 28.92 -13.53
C PHE A 821 -11.77 27.63 -12.75
N HIS A 822 -12.97 27.50 -12.20
CA HIS A 822 -13.38 26.33 -11.46
C HIS A 822 -14.43 25.53 -12.26
N PRO A 823 -14.05 24.42 -12.92
CA PRO A 823 -14.93 23.70 -13.84
C PRO A 823 -16.18 23.12 -13.17
N LEU A 824 -16.07 22.65 -11.93
CA LEU A 824 -17.25 22.11 -11.21
C LEU A 824 -18.23 23.21 -10.75
N ARG A 825 -17.74 24.40 -10.38
CA ARG A 825 -18.61 25.56 -10.14
C ARG A 825 -19.28 26.04 -11.41
N TYR A 826 -18.60 25.94 -12.55
CA TYR A 826 -19.20 26.22 -13.84
C TYR A 826 -20.34 25.24 -14.11
N ALA A 827 -20.09 23.95 -13.89
CA ALA A 827 -21.08 22.91 -14.05
C ALA A 827 -22.29 23.07 -13.12
N GLU A 828 -22.07 23.55 -11.89
CA GLU A 828 -23.11 23.76 -10.88
C GLU A 828 -23.95 25.02 -11.14
N ALA A 829 -23.32 26.12 -11.56
CA ALA A 829 -23.97 27.44 -11.58
C ALA A 829 -24.32 27.96 -12.98
N CYS A 830 -23.79 27.38 -14.07
CA CYS A 830 -24.10 27.83 -15.42
C CYS A 830 -25.48 27.31 -15.87
N PRO A 831 -26.49 28.18 -16.10
CA PRO A 831 -27.84 27.74 -16.42
C PRO A 831 -27.96 26.92 -17.71
N ASP A 832 -27.07 27.20 -18.67
CA ASP A 832 -27.09 26.58 -20.00
C ASP A 832 -26.23 25.31 -20.08
N PHE A 833 -25.55 24.91 -18.98
CA PHE A 833 -24.73 23.70 -18.94
C PHE A 833 -25.49 22.52 -18.34
N GLU A 834 -25.46 21.37 -19.01
CA GLU A 834 -26.07 20.14 -18.51
C GLU A 834 -25.05 19.31 -17.70
N ALA A 835 -25.09 19.39 -16.37
CA ALA A 835 -24.15 18.70 -15.47
C ALA A 835 -24.12 17.16 -15.61
N ARG A 836 -25.18 16.59 -16.18
CA ARG A 836 -25.34 15.16 -16.49
C ARG A 836 -25.04 14.80 -17.94
N GLY A 837 -24.94 15.80 -18.81
CA GLY A 837 -24.57 15.64 -20.22
C GLY A 837 -23.13 15.14 -20.36
N LYS A 838 -22.71 14.86 -21.60
CA LYS A 838 -21.32 14.44 -21.92
C LYS A 838 -20.39 15.63 -22.22
N GLU A 839 -20.87 16.83 -21.97
CA GLU A 839 -20.17 18.06 -22.30
C GLU A 839 -19.09 18.39 -21.26
N ASP A 840 -17.91 18.81 -21.70
CA ASP A 840 -16.84 19.24 -20.81
C ASP A 840 -17.07 20.70 -20.35
N PRO A 841 -16.91 21.04 -19.06
CA PRO A 841 -17.12 22.39 -18.56
C PRO A 841 -16.26 23.46 -19.21
N LEU A 842 -14.97 23.18 -19.46
CA LEU A 842 -14.06 24.14 -20.09
C LEU A 842 -14.38 24.30 -21.58
N ASP A 843 -14.66 23.20 -22.28
CA ASP A 843 -15.10 23.25 -23.68
C ASP A 843 -16.41 24.05 -23.85
N HIS A 844 -17.40 23.80 -23.00
CA HIS A 844 -18.66 24.54 -23.03
C HIS A 844 -18.43 26.02 -22.72
N PHE A 845 -17.66 26.34 -21.68
CA PHE A 845 -17.29 27.71 -21.33
C PHE A 845 -16.66 28.46 -22.51
N LEU A 846 -15.79 27.79 -23.28
CA LEU A 846 -15.19 28.37 -24.49
C LEU A 846 -16.21 28.59 -25.60
N ARG A 847 -17.09 27.61 -25.86
CA ARG A 847 -18.15 27.74 -26.89
C ARG A 847 -19.20 28.80 -26.55
N ALA A 848 -19.52 28.97 -25.27
CA ALA A 848 -20.43 29.98 -24.77
C ALA A 848 -19.83 31.41 -24.76
N GLY A 849 -18.61 31.60 -25.28
CA GLY A 849 -17.98 32.92 -25.36
C GLY A 849 -17.41 33.42 -24.04
N ARG A 850 -17.00 32.50 -23.14
CA ARG A 850 -16.40 32.80 -21.83
C ARG A 850 -17.28 33.67 -20.93
N PRO A 851 -18.51 33.23 -20.61
CA PRO A 851 -19.43 34.01 -19.79
C PRO A 851 -18.84 34.32 -18.40
N GLN A 852 -19.11 35.52 -17.91
CA GLN A 852 -18.76 35.89 -16.54
C GLN A 852 -19.67 35.16 -15.55
N GLY A 853 -19.14 34.78 -14.38
CA GLY A 853 -19.90 34.09 -13.35
C GLY A 853 -19.03 33.65 -12.17
N PRO A 854 -19.63 33.01 -11.15
CA PRO A 854 -18.93 32.64 -9.92
C PRO A 854 -17.83 31.58 -10.12
N TRP A 855 -17.78 30.92 -11.28
CA TRP A 855 -16.72 29.99 -11.65
C TRP A 855 -15.41 30.67 -12.08
N LEU A 856 -15.39 32.01 -12.17
CA LEU A 856 -14.18 32.79 -12.43
C LEU A 856 -13.75 33.57 -11.19
N HIS A 857 -12.44 33.61 -10.92
CA HIS A 857 -11.84 34.48 -9.92
C HIS A 857 -10.50 35.07 -10.40
N PRO A 858 -10.10 36.25 -9.88
CA PRO A 858 -8.81 36.84 -10.21
C PRO A 858 -7.64 36.00 -9.67
N VAL A 859 -6.56 35.91 -10.44
CA VAL A 859 -5.30 35.28 -10.02
C VAL A 859 -4.18 36.31 -10.05
N LEU A 860 -3.53 36.51 -8.90
CA LEU A 860 -2.39 37.39 -8.73
C LEU A 860 -1.10 36.62 -9.02
N GLU A 861 -0.31 37.14 -9.95
CA GLU A 861 0.96 36.56 -10.37
C GLU A 861 2.14 37.49 -10.03
N PRO A 862 3.36 36.94 -9.82
CA PRO A 862 4.55 37.73 -9.53
C PRO A 862 4.75 38.91 -10.51
N ALA A 863 4.63 40.15 -10.00
CA ALA A 863 4.92 41.34 -10.80
C ALA A 863 6.41 41.73 -10.70
N PRO A 864 7.14 41.91 -11.82
CA PRO A 864 8.57 42.26 -11.80
C PRO A 864 8.90 43.59 -11.10
N GLN A 865 7.91 44.49 -10.97
CA GLN A 865 8.08 45.85 -10.45
C GLN A 865 7.24 46.15 -9.18
N ALA A 866 6.71 45.14 -8.49
CA ALA A 866 5.93 45.39 -7.26
C ALA A 866 6.72 46.27 -6.26
N GLY A 867 6.13 47.42 -5.93
CA GLY A 867 6.68 48.39 -4.97
C GLY A 867 6.37 48.01 -3.53
N ALA A 868 6.84 48.82 -2.58
CA ALA A 868 6.34 48.70 -1.20
C ALA A 868 4.90 49.21 -1.15
N GLY A 869 3.98 48.43 -0.57
CA GLY A 869 2.61 48.87 -0.32
C GLY A 869 2.55 49.98 0.75
N ALA A 870 1.53 50.82 0.66
CA ALA A 870 1.17 51.87 1.61
C ALA A 870 0.22 51.38 2.73
N LEU A 871 -0.45 50.24 2.54
CA LEU A 871 -1.32 49.64 3.56
C LEU A 871 -0.54 49.20 4.80
N ARG A 872 -1.17 49.29 5.97
CA ARG A 872 -0.63 48.75 7.22
C ARG A 872 -0.89 47.25 7.27
N VAL A 873 0.17 46.45 7.25
CA VAL A 873 0.10 44.99 7.14
C VAL A 873 0.65 44.32 8.39
N VAL A 874 -0.08 43.33 8.91
CA VAL A 874 0.36 42.44 9.99
C VAL A 874 0.27 40.98 9.53
N LEU A 875 1.23 40.15 9.92
CA LEU A 875 1.22 38.71 9.67
C LEU A 875 1.19 37.95 11.00
N HIS A 876 0.12 37.18 11.20
CA HIS A 876 0.06 36.19 12.26
C HIS A 876 0.71 34.88 11.82
N GLY A 877 1.58 34.34 12.68
CA GLY A 877 2.21 33.05 12.47
C GLY A 877 2.05 32.12 13.68
N HIS A 878 1.38 30.97 13.52
CA HIS A 878 1.32 29.95 14.57
C HIS A 878 2.45 28.92 14.42
N PHE A 879 3.35 28.87 15.40
CA PHE A 879 4.57 28.04 15.37
C PHE A 879 4.61 27.07 16.54
N HIS A 880 3.84 25.99 16.44
CA HIS A 880 4.04 24.79 17.27
C HIS A 880 5.45 24.20 17.06
N TYR A 881 6.00 24.37 15.85
CA TYR A 881 7.37 24.03 15.46
C TYR A 881 8.19 25.33 15.25
N PRO A 882 8.90 25.83 16.27
CA PRO A 882 9.56 27.14 16.23
C PRO A 882 10.76 27.22 15.29
N GLU A 883 11.30 26.09 14.83
CA GLU A 883 12.45 26.04 13.91
C GLU A 883 12.19 26.72 12.55
N PHE A 884 10.93 26.78 12.10
CA PHE A 884 10.58 27.36 10.79
C PHE A 884 10.48 28.88 10.79
N VAL A 885 10.57 29.53 11.95
CA VAL A 885 10.51 31.00 12.03
C VAL A 885 11.70 31.64 11.33
N GLY A 886 12.88 31.01 11.35
CA GLY A 886 14.04 31.48 10.58
C GLY A 886 13.74 31.57 9.07
N GLU A 887 13.20 30.50 8.49
CA GLU A 887 12.81 30.46 7.07
C GLU A 887 11.74 31.52 6.75
N LEU A 888 10.73 31.70 7.61
CA LEU A 888 9.71 32.75 7.41
C LEU A 888 10.35 34.15 7.36
N LEU A 889 11.23 34.46 8.32
CA LEU A 889 11.89 35.77 8.41
C LEU A 889 12.80 36.04 7.19
N GLU A 890 13.49 35.02 6.70
CA GLU A 890 14.29 35.10 5.48
C GLU A 890 13.42 35.41 4.26
N ARG A 891 12.29 34.70 4.08
CA ARG A 891 11.34 34.96 2.98
C ARG A 891 10.78 36.38 3.05
N LEU A 892 10.41 36.86 4.24
CA LEU A 892 9.89 38.21 4.43
C LEU A 892 10.91 39.31 4.12
N ARG A 893 12.23 39.07 4.32
CA ARG A 893 13.28 40.04 4.00
C ARG A 893 13.41 40.35 2.51
N PHE A 894 12.91 39.48 1.63
CA PHE A 894 12.94 39.73 0.18
C PHE A 894 11.86 40.71 -0.29
N ASN A 895 10.80 40.89 0.50
CA ASN A 895 9.68 41.78 0.21
C ASN A 895 10.00 43.22 0.66
N ARG A 896 9.42 44.21 -0.03
CA ARG A 896 9.61 45.64 0.26
C ARG A 896 8.57 46.20 1.21
N THR A 897 7.38 45.61 1.23
CA THR A 897 6.29 46.01 2.11
C THR A 897 6.66 45.73 3.57
N ALA A 898 6.46 46.72 4.43
CA ALA A 898 6.66 46.55 5.86
C ALA A 898 5.55 45.66 6.44
N VAL A 899 5.94 44.63 7.19
CA VAL A 899 5.01 43.66 7.78
C VAL A 899 5.35 43.52 9.27
N ASP A 900 4.40 43.91 10.11
CA ASP A 900 4.46 43.65 11.56
C ASP A 900 4.13 42.18 11.83
N LEU A 901 4.68 41.60 12.89
CA LEU A 901 4.57 40.17 13.18
C LEU A 901 3.89 39.91 14.52
N VAL A 902 2.91 39.00 14.52
CA VAL A 902 2.29 38.45 15.73
C VAL A 902 2.48 36.93 15.72
N LEU A 903 3.44 36.43 16.48
CA LEU A 903 3.75 35.00 16.52
C LEU A 903 3.14 34.32 17.75
N THR A 904 2.51 33.16 17.57
CA THR A 904 1.93 32.38 18.67
C THR A 904 2.57 30.99 18.79
N THR A 905 2.66 30.49 20.02
CA THR A 905 3.13 29.12 20.33
C THR A 905 2.57 28.68 21.69
N ASP A 906 2.81 27.43 22.07
CA ASP A 906 2.09 26.75 23.17
C ASP A 906 2.90 26.47 24.43
N THR A 907 4.21 26.74 24.41
CA THR A 907 5.07 26.56 25.60
C THR A 907 6.05 27.72 25.75
N ASP A 908 6.42 28.03 27.01
CA ASP A 908 7.41 29.08 27.31
C ASP A 908 8.77 28.83 26.65
N VAL A 909 9.16 27.55 26.53
CA VAL A 909 10.40 27.14 25.85
C VAL A 909 10.37 27.55 24.39
N LYS A 910 9.30 27.18 23.66
CA LYS A 910 9.14 27.57 22.25
C LYS A 910 9.02 29.08 22.11
N ALA A 911 8.30 29.76 23.01
CA ALA A 911 8.20 31.22 23.02
C ALA A 911 9.57 31.88 23.24
N GLY A 912 10.45 31.27 24.04
CA GLY A 912 11.85 31.68 24.19
C GLY A 912 12.61 31.60 22.88
N ILE A 913 12.49 30.48 22.15
CA ILE A 913 13.12 30.30 20.82
C ILE A 913 12.60 31.36 19.83
N LEU A 914 11.29 31.62 19.81
CA LEU A 914 10.71 32.66 18.97
C LEU A 914 11.32 34.03 19.28
N ARG A 915 11.38 34.42 20.56
CA ARG A 915 11.95 35.70 21.00
C ARG A 915 13.42 35.84 20.62
N GLU A 916 14.23 34.80 20.80
CA GLU A 916 15.65 34.80 20.42
C GLU A 916 15.82 35.00 18.91
N ARG A 917 15.07 34.25 18.09
CA ARG A 917 15.11 34.37 16.63
C ARG A 917 14.65 35.76 16.17
N LEU A 918 13.60 36.30 16.77
CA LEU A 918 13.11 37.64 16.46
C LEU A 918 14.12 38.74 16.85
N ALA A 919 14.75 38.63 18.02
CA ALA A 919 15.77 39.56 18.47
C ALA A 919 16.99 39.61 17.53
N SER A 920 17.36 38.47 16.93
CA SER A 920 18.47 38.38 15.98
C SER A 920 18.26 39.14 14.66
N VAL A 921 17.02 39.51 14.33
CA VAL A 921 16.66 40.16 13.06
C VAL A 921 16.44 41.68 13.22
N GLY A 922 16.36 42.20 14.45
CA GLY A 922 16.33 43.65 14.73
C GLY A 922 15.14 44.38 14.10
N ARG A 923 13.98 43.74 13.98
CA ARG A 923 12.75 44.34 13.45
C ARG A 923 11.91 44.98 14.55
N ASP A 924 11.53 46.24 14.34
CA ASP A 924 10.43 46.88 15.08
C ASP A 924 9.08 46.20 14.72
N GLY A 925 8.09 46.26 15.60
CA GLY A 925 6.73 45.76 15.29
C GLY A 925 6.50 44.25 15.43
N VAL A 926 7.26 43.58 16.31
CA VAL A 926 7.14 42.13 16.55
C VAL A 926 6.59 41.84 17.94
N SER A 927 5.59 40.95 18.04
CA SER A 927 5.09 40.41 19.31
C SER A 927 5.02 38.89 19.28
N SER A 928 5.24 38.27 20.46
CA SER A 928 5.06 36.83 20.66
C SER A 928 4.07 36.58 21.78
N ARG A 929 3.09 35.68 21.60
CA ARG A 929 2.11 35.31 22.64
C ARG A 929 2.08 33.81 22.89
N LEU A 930 1.89 33.44 24.15
CA LEU A 930 1.67 32.07 24.58
C LEU A 930 0.16 31.77 24.51
N MET A 931 -0.22 30.74 23.76
CA MET A 931 -1.61 30.33 23.58
C MET A 931 -1.73 28.80 23.59
N PRO A 932 -2.84 28.23 24.11
CA PRO A 932 -3.06 26.78 24.07
C PRO A 932 -2.95 26.25 22.63
N ASN A 933 -2.34 25.08 22.45
CA ASN A 933 -2.37 24.35 21.17
C ASN A 933 -3.73 23.65 20.99
N ARG A 934 -4.82 24.40 21.10
CA ARG A 934 -6.19 23.93 20.96
C ARG A 934 -6.82 24.65 19.76
N GLY A 935 -7.51 23.90 18.90
CA GLY A 935 -7.87 24.41 17.58
C GLY A 935 -6.69 24.64 16.64
N ARG A 936 -5.50 24.08 16.97
CA ARG A 936 -4.26 24.14 16.17
C ARG A 936 -3.89 25.58 15.79
N ASP A 937 -3.80 25.91 14.51
CA ASP A 937 -3.43 27.25 14.02
C ASP A 937 -4.59 28.26 14.03
N ILE A 938 -5.83 27.81 13.73
CA ILE A 938 -6.99 28.69 13.59
C ILE A 938 -7.54 29.17 14.95
N GLY A 939 -7.43 28.36 16.00
CA GLY A 939 -7.87 28.74 17.36
C GLY A 939 -7.14 29.99 17.89
N PRO A 940 -5.80 29.98 17.96
CA PRO A 940 -5.00 31.16 18.31
C PRO A 940 -5.27 32.39 17.43
N PHE A 941 -5.49 32.18 16.13
CA PHE A 941 -5.81 33.29 15.22
C PHE A 941 -7.15 33.95 15.55
N LEU A 942 -8.21 33.16 15.75
CA LEU A 942 -9.53 33.68 16.10
C LEU A 942 -9.56 34.32 17.49
N ALA A 943 -8.81 33.78 18.46
CA ALA A 943 -8.65 34.40 19.78
C ALA A 943 -8.02 35.80 19.66
N LEU A 944 -6.93 35.94 18.90
CA LEU A 944 -6.30 37.24 18.65
C LEU A 944 -7.21 38.21 17.90
N LEU A 945 -7.99 37.72 16.93
CA LEU A 945 -8.97 38.52 16.21
C LEU A 945 -10.05 39.06 17.17
N ALA A 946 -10.54 38.24 18.08
CA ALA A 946 -11.53 38.62 19.09
C ALA A 946 -10.97 39.59 20.16
N GLU A 947 -9.68 39.46 20.50
CA GLU A 947 -8.98 40.37 21.41
C GLU A 947 -8.66 41.75 20.79
N GLY A 948 -8.92 41.96 19.50
CA GLY A 948 -8.56 43.19 18.79
C GLY A 948 -7.05 43.32 18.53
N ALA A 949 -6.29 42.22 18.55
CA ALA A 949 -4.83 42.24 18.36
C ALA A 949 -4.41 42.74 16.96
N PHE A 950 -5.34 42.76 16.01
CA PHE A 950 -5.14 43.23 14.64
C PHE A 950 -5.79 44.61 14.39
N ASP A 951 -6.25 45.31 15.43
CA ASP A 951 -6.83 46.64 15.29
C ASP A 951 -5.78 47.66 14.83
N GLY A 952 -6.18 48.52 13.88
CA GLY A 952 -5.29 49.50 13.27
C GLY A 952 -4.47 49.01 12.06
N TYR A 953 -4.62 47.73 11.67
CA TYR A 953 -4.10 47.18 10.42
C TYR A 953 -5.20 47.10 9.36
N ASP A 954 -4.81 47.31 8.10
CA ASP A 954 -5.70 47.22 6.94
C ASP A 954 -5.81 45.76 6.46
N VAL A 955 -4.68 45.06 6.45
CA VAL A 955 -4.54 43.69 5.93
C VAL A 955 -3.86 42.80 6.98
N VAL A 956 -4.42 41.61 7.18
CA VAL A 956 -3.94 40.59 8.10
C VAL A 956 -3.58 39.34 7.30
N GLY A 957 -2.34 38.87 7.45
CA GLY A 957 -1.90 37.57 6.96
C GLY A 957 -1.99 36.51 8.04
N HIS A 958 -2.19 35.26 7.64
CA HIS A 958 -2.19 34.11 8.52
C HIS A 958 -1.39 32.95 7.90
N VAL A 959 -0.40 32.44 8.64
CA VAL A 959 0.42 31.27 8.26
C VAL A 959 0.76 30.41 9.48
N HIS A 960 1.27 29.20 9.24
CA HIS A 960 1.72 28.31 10.32
C HIS A 960 2.94 27.47 9.95
N GLY A 961 3.66 26.97 10.96
CA GLY A 961 4.84 26.10 10.83
C GLY A 961 4.59 24.59 10.91
N LYS A 962 3.36 24.10 10.70
CA LYS A 962 3.00 22.68 10.86
C LYS A 962 3.93 21.71 10.11
N LYS A 963 4.29 20.60 10.76
CA LYS A 963 4.81 19.35 10.16
C LYS A 963 3.68 18.31 10.08
N SER A 964 3.67 17.49 9.03
CA SER A 964 2.78 16.32 9.00
C SER A 964 3.42 15.19 9.81
N ALA A 965 2.83 14.85 10.96
CA ALA A 965 3.27 13.71 11.78
C ALA A 965 2.65 12.38 11.32
N GLN A 966 1.66 12.42 10.42
CA GLN A 966 0.85 11.27 9.98
C GLN A 966 1.14 10.81 8.54
N PHE A 967 2.01 11.52 7.81
CA PHE A 967 2.46 11.20 6.44
C PHE A 967 3.98 11.31 6.35
N ASP A 968 4.56 10.80 5.26
CA ASP A 968 5.99 10.98 4.91
C ASP A 968 6.44 12.41 5.26
N PRO A 969 7.49 12.59 6.10
CA PRO A 969 8.04 13.89 6.48
C PRO A 969 8.26 14.84 5.29
N CYS A 970 8.54 14.29 4.10
CA CYS A 970 8.75 15.07 2.88
C CYS A 970 7.47 15.76 2.38
N PHE A 971 6.27 15.25 2.69
CA PHE A 971 5.00 15.81 2.22
C PHE A 971 4.63 17.12 2.93
N GLY A 972 4.75 17.16 4.27
CA GLY A 972 4.44 18.38 5.04
C GLY A 972 5.35 19.56 4.68
N ASP A 973 6.62 19.28 4.36
CA ASP A 973 7.57 20.29 3.92
C ASP A 973 7.27 20.81 2.50
N ARG A 974 6.91 19.94 1.54
CA ARG A 974 6.50 20.37 0.20
C ARG A 974 5.27 21.28 0.27
N TRP A 975 4.28 20.91 1.08
CA TRP A 975 3.06 21.69 1.30
C TRP A 975 3.33 23.09 1.86
N ARG A 976 4.10 23.18 2.96
CA ARG A 976 4.46 24.47 3.56
C ARG A 976 5.23 25.34 2.58
N ARG A 977 6.22 24.78 1.87
CA ARG A 977 7.01 25.53 0.89
C ARG A 977 6.15 26.05 -0.25
N PHE A 978 5.22 25.25 -0.77
CA PHE A 978 4.27 25.68 -1.80
C PHE A 978 3.44 26.89 -1.35
N LEU A 979 2.76 26.79 -0.20
CA LEU A 979 1.92 27.87 0.33
C LEU A 979 2.73 29.12 0.65
N TRP A 980 3.90 28.97 1.26
CA TRP A 980 4.77 30.11 1.58
C TRP A 980 5.35 30.75 0.33
N GLU A 981 5.70 29.98 -0.70
CA GLU A 981 6.16 30.52 -1.98
C GLU A 981 5.09 31.40 -2.62
N HIS A 982 3.82 31.01 -2.53
CA HIS A 982 2.68 31.73 -3.13
C HIS A 982 2.21 32.93 -2.31
N LEU A 983 2.28 32.87 -0.98
CA LEU A 983 1.71 33.89 -0.09
C LEU A 983 2.73 34.82 0.54
N ILE A 984 3.94 34.32 0.83
CA ILE A 984 5.00 35.09 1.49
C ILE A 984 6.12 35.42 0.49
N GLY A 985 6.46 34.48 -0.38
CA GLY A 985 7.50 34.61 -1.38
C GLY A 985 8.76 33.80 -1.05
N GLY A 986 9.81 34.08 -1.81
CA GLY A 986 11.05 33.31 -1.84
C GLY A 986 11.79 33.60 -3.14
N ARG A 987 11.34 32.99 -4.25
CA ARG A 987 11.81 33.38 -5.59
C ARG A 987 11.26 34.72 -6.03
N HIS A 988 10.04 35.03 -5.61
CA HIS A 988 9.33 36.25 -5.94
C HIS A 988 8.86 36.99 -4.68
N ARG A 989 8.58 38.28 -4.82
CA ARG A 989 8.08 39.16 -3.74
C ARG A 989 6.55 39.06 -3.65
N MET A 990 6.07 37.94 -3.13
CA MET A 990 4.63 37.67 -3.13
C MET A 990 3.84 38.54 -2.14
N VAL A 991 4.42 38.96 -1.01
CA VAL A 991 3.73 39.94 -0.14
C VAL A 991 3.48 41.24 -0.88
N ASP A 992 4.48 41.75 -1.60
CA ASP A 992 4.34 43.00 -2.37
C ASP A 992 3.24 42.86 -3.44
N THR A 993 3.17 41.69 -4.09
CA THR A 993 2.14 41.38 -5.10
C THR A 993 0.74 41.32 -4.49
N VAL A 994 0.59 40.63 -3.35
CA VAL A 994 -0.70 40.50 -2.65
C VAL A 994 -1.18 41.86 -2.14
N VAL A 995 -0.31 42.66 -1.52
CA VAL A 995 -0.66 43.97 -0.99
C VAL A 995 -1.04 44.94 -2.11
N ALA A 996 -0.31 44.94 -3.22
CA ALA A 996 -0.70 45.71 -4.41
C ALA A 996 -2.08 45.28 -4.96
N GLY A 997 -2.41 43.99 -4.88
CA GLY A 997 -3.76 43.49 -5.21
C GLY A 997 -4.85 44.11 -4.33
N PHE A 998 -4.63 44.16 -3.02
CA PHE A 998 -5.53 44.85 -2.10
C PHE A 998 -5.59 46.38 -2.36
N GLU A 999 -4.51 47.02 -2.76
CA GLU A 999 -4.55 48.46 -3.09
C GLU A 999 -5.32 48.74 -4.38
N ALA A 1000 -5.21 47.84 -5.36
CA ALA A 1000 -5.87 47.97 -6.65
C ALA A 1000 -7.39 47.72 -6.57
N ASP A 1001 -7.85 46.86 -5.67
CA ASP A 1001 -9.27 46.52 -5.52
C ASP A 1001 -9.75 46.65 -4.06
N ALA A 1002 -10.59 47.67 -3.81
CA ALA A 1002 -11.23 47.89 -2.52
C ALA A 1002 -12.19 46.76 -2.11
N LYS A 1003 -12.73 46.00 -3.07
CA LYS A 1003 -13.62 44.85 -2.83
C LYS A 1003 -12.88 43.55 -2.58
N LEU A 1004 -11.59 43.46 -2.93
CA LEU A 1004 -10.79 42.27 -2.61
C LEU A 1004 -10.63 42.17 -1.09
N GLY A 1005 -11.17 41.11 -0.48
CA GLY A 1005 -11.15 40.87 0.96
C GLY A 1005 -10.35 39.66 1.40
N LEU A 1006 -10.11 38.69 0.51
CA LEU A 1006 -9.41 37.44 0.84
C LEU A 1006 -8.48 37.03 -0.31
N VAL A 1007 -7.26 36.60 0.01
CA VAL A 1007 -6.25 36.14 -0.94
C VAL A 1007 -5.58 34.89 -0.43
N PHE A 1008 -5.53 33.82 -1.24
CA PHE A 1008 -4.90 32.55 -0.88
C PHE A 1008 -4.26 31.85 -2.08
N ALA A 1009 -3.52 30.76 -1.88
CA ALA A 1009 -2.83 30.09 -2.99
C ALA A 1009 -3.83 29.44 -3.97
N GLU A 1010 -3.57 29.54 -5.27
CA GLU A 1010 -4.33 28.84 -6.30
C GLU A 1010 -4.10 27.33 -6.16
N GLU A 1011 -5.11 26.63 -5.64
CA GLU A 1011 -5.04 25.18 -5.47
C GLU A 1011 -5.48 24.48 -6.77
N PRO A 1012 -4.64 23.61 -7.34
CA PRO A 1012 -5.02 22.83 -8.52
C PRO A 1012 -6.04 21.74 -8.21
N HIS A 1013 -6.12 21.19 -7.00
CA HIS A 1013 -7.15 20.23 -6.62
C HIS A 1013 -8.45 20.93 -6.21
N LEU A 1014 -9.59 20.52 -6.78
CA LEU A 1014 -10.86 21.23 -6.60
C LEU A 1014 -11.64 20.72 -5.38
N ASN A 1015 -10.99 20.59 -4.22
CA ASN A 1015 -11.60 20.01 -3.01
C ASN A 1015 -12.90 20.73 -2.61
N ASP A 1016 -13.85 19.97 -2.06
CA ASP A 1016 -15.14 20.50 -1.60
C ASP A 1016 -15.28 20.41 -0.07
N TRP A 1017 -16.49 20.19 0.43
CA TRP A 1017 -16.78 20.08 1.85
C TRP A 1017 -16.31 18.76 2.50
N ASP A 1018 -15.98 17.71 1.76
CA ASP A 1018 -15.74 16.35 2.27
C ASP A 1018 -16.74 15.99 3.41
N ALA A 1019 -16.26 15.59 4.59
CA ALA A 1019 -17.09 15.26 5.75
C ALA A 1019 -17.55 16.48 6.58
N ASN A 1020 -17.25 17.71 6.15
CA ASN A 1020 -17.43 18.92 6.98
C ASN A 1020 -18.68 19.75 6.65
N ARG A 1021 -19.44 19.39 5.61
CA ARG A 1021 -20.56 20.21 5.12
C ARG A 1021 -21.56 20.55 6.22
N THR A 1022 -22.03 19.55 6.97
CA THR A 1022 -23.02 19.74 8.04
C THR A 1022 -22.53 20.67 9.14
N ILE A 1023 -21.25 20.57 9.51
CA ILE A 1023 -20.63 21.46 10.50
C ILE A 1023 -20.55 22.88 9.94
N ALA A 1024 -20.09 23.01 8.68
CA ALA A 1024 -19.95 24.30 8.02
C ALA A 1024 -21.30 25.02 7.84
N GLU A 1025 -22.37 24.31 7.47
CA GLU A 1025 -23.73 24.87 7.37
C GLU A 1025 -24.22 25.38 8.73
N THR A 1026 -23.98 24.63 9.81
CA THR A 1026 -24.31 25.07 11.19
C THR A 1026 -23.56 26.35 11.58
N LEU A 1027 -22.28 26.47 11.20
CA LEU A 1027 -21.49 27.67 11.44
C LEU A 1027 -21.92 28.84 10.56
N ALA A 1028 -22.24 28.58 9.29
CA ALA A 1028 -22.70 29.56 8.32
C ALA A 1028 -24.00 30.23 8.77
N GLU A 1029 -24.94 29.47 9.34
CA GLU A 1029 -26.17 29.99 9.94
C GLU A 1029 -25.89 30.96 11.09
N ARG A 1030 -24.93 30.66 11.96
CA ARG A 1030 -24.53 31.53 13.08
C ARG A 1030 -23.90 32.84 12.62
N VAL A 1031 -23.16 32.81 11.53
CA VAL A 1031 -22.55 33.99 10.89
C VAL A 1031 -23.55 34.75 10.01
N GLY A 1032 -24.67 34.12 9.65
CA GLY A 1032 -25.68 34.67 8.77
C GLY A 1032 -25.27 34.66 7.28
N CYS A 1033 -24.44 33.71 6.85
CA CYS A 1033 -24.17 33.46 5.44
C CYS A 1033 -25.43 32.94 4.73
N GLU A 1034 -25.55 33.19 3.42
CA GLU A 1034 -26.68 32.69 2.62
C GLU A 1034 -26.59 31.16 2.44
N ALA A 1035 -27.73 30.48 2.61
CA ALA A 1035 -27.87 29.04 2.51
C ALA A 1035 -28.90 28.66 1.41
N PRO A 1036 -28.76 27.48 0.76
CA PRO A 1036 -27.74 26.46 0.98
C PRO A 1036 -26.36 26.87 0.45
N LEU A 1037 -25.30 26.42 1.12
CA LEU A 1037 -23.93 26.60 0.64
C LEU A 1037 -23.71 25.78 -0.66
N PRO A 1038 -22.94 26.30 -1.62
CA PRO A 1038 -22.65 25.60 -2.87
C PRO A 1038 -21.84 24.33 -2.61
N ILE A 1039 -21.95 23.36 -3.52
CA ILE A 1039 -21.22 22.10 -3.44
C ILE A 1039 -19.74 22.37 -3.71
N ASN A 1040 -19.44 23.13 -4.76
CA ASN A 1040 -18.09 23.41 -5.21
C ASN A 1040 -17.71 24.87 -4.94
N PHE A 1041 -16.50 25.10 -4.44
CA PHE A 1041 -16.00 26.42 -4.08
C PHE A 1041 -14.47 26.38 -3.91
N ASP A 1042 -13.82 27.54 -3.96
CA ASP A 1042 -12.39 27.68 -3.65
C ASP A 1042 -12.23 28.17 -2.21
N PHE A 1043 -11.21 27.70 -1.50
CA PHE A 1043 -10.95 28.11 -0.12
C PHE A 1043 -9.44 28.07 0.22
N PRO A 1044 -9.00 28.76 1.28
CA PRO A 1044 -7.58 28.82 1.67
C PRO A 1044 -7.11 27.51 2.30
N MET A 1045 -6.73 26.55 1.45
CA MET A 1045 -6.17 25.27 1.84
C MET A 1045 -4.97 25.42 2.80
N GLY A 1046 -4.98 24.66 3.89
CA GLY A 1046 -3.99 24.77 4.97
C GLY A 1046 -4.21 25.98 5.87
N THR A 1047 -5.37 26.63 5.79
CA THR A 1047 -5.75 27.83 6.54
C THR A 1047 -4.65 28.91 6.42
N MET A 1048 -4.06 29.09 5.22
CA MET A 1048 -3.08 30.15 4.99
C MET A 1048 -3.62 31.15 3.98
N PHE A 1049 -3.67 32.42 4.37
CA PHE A 1049 -4.29 33.47 3.56
C PHE A 1049 -3.83 34.86 3.98
N TRP A 1050 -4.14 35.83 3.14
CA TRP A 1050 -4.17 37.25 3.48
C TRP A 1050 -5.62 37.74 3.38
N ALA A 1051 -6.06 38.58 4.31
CA ALA A 1051 -7.40 39.12 4.29
C ALA A 1051 -7.44 40.58 4.73
N ARG A 1052 -8.39 41.35 4.19
CA ARG A 1052 -8.78 42.60 4.84
C ARG A 1052 -9.36 42.26 6.20
N ARG A 1053 -8.95 42.99 7.23
CA ARG A 1053 -9.49 42.81 8.58
C ARG A 1053 -11.02 42.89 8.60
N SER A 1054 -11.61 43.79 7.81
CA SER A 1054 -13.06 43.95 7.68
C SER A 1054 -13.77 42.73 7.07
N ALA A 1055 -13.09 41.95 6.22
CA ALA A 1055 -13.66 40.74 5.61
C ALA A 1055 -13.81 39.60 6.63
N LEU A 1056 -13.02 39.62 7.70
CA LEU A 1056 -13.04 38.59 8.75
C LEU A 1056 -14.03 38.90 9.89
N ARG A 1057 -14.61 40.11 9.93
CA ARG A 1057 -15.49 40.56 11.02
C ARG A 1057 -16.62 39.56 11.34
N PRO A 1058 -17.32 38.95 10.37
CA PRO A 1058 -18.40 38.02 10.68
C PRO A 1058 -17.96 36.77 11.47
N LEU A 1059 -16.68 36.39 11.46
CA LEU A 1059 -16.18 35.28 12.29
C LEU A 1059 -16.33 35.57 13.79
N LEU A 1060 -16.36 36.84 14.19
CA LEU A 1060 -16.55 37.22 15.59
C LEU A 1060 -17.94 36.87 16.11
N ASP A 1061 -18.94 36.80 15.21
CA ASP A 1061 -20.32 36.45 15.56
C ASP A 1061 -20.46 34.96 15.96
N LEU A 1062 -19.45 34.13 15.64
CA LEU A 1062 -19.40 32.76 16.11
C LEU A 1062 -19.19 32.68 17.64
N ASN A 1063 -18.53 33.66 18.26
CA ASN A 1063 -18.24 33.67 19.70
C ASN A 1063 -17.65 32.33 20.22
N LEU A 1064 -16.65 31.79 19.51
CA LEU A 1064 -16.02 30.53 19.87
C LEU A 1064 -15.10 30.68 21.09
N GLY A 1065 -15.24 29.78 22.05
CA GLY A 1065 -14.31 29.56 23.15
C GLY A 1065 -13.39 28.38 22.89
N TRP A 1066 -12.40 28.18 23.75
CA TRP A 1066 -11.45 27.07 23.62
C TRP A 1066 -12.12 25.68 23.67
N ASP A 1067 -13.25 25.55 24.37
CA ASP A 1067 -13.97 24.29 24.51
C ASP A 1067 -14.79 23.89 23.27
N ASP A 1068 -15.01 24.80 22.32
CA ASP A 1068 -15.65 24.50 21.04
C ASP A 1068 -14.74 23.69 20.09
N TYR A 1069 -13.43 23.68 20.36
CA TYR A 1069 -12.47 22.91 19.57
C TYR A 1069 -12.28 21.50 20.16
N PRO A 1070 -12.17 20.46 19.31
CA PRO A 1070 -11.97 19.08 19.75
C PRO A 1070 -10.66 18.91 20.52
N HIS A 1071 -10.65 17.97 21.46
CA HIS A 1071 -9.43 17.53 22.14
C HIS A 1071 -8.55 16.70 21.21
N GLU A 1072 -7.23 16.76 21.41
CA GLU A 1072 -6.31 15.86 20.69
C GLU A 1072 -6.45 14.41 21.22
N PRO A 1073 -6.33 13.39 20.36
CA PRO A 1073 -6.04 13.48 18.92
C PRO A 1073 -7.26 13.91 18.09
N VAL A 1074 -7.10 14.97 17.30
CA VAL A 1074 -8.16 15.44 16.40
C VAL A 1074 -8.18 14.58 15.14
N ALA A 1075 -9.39 14.18 14.72
CA ALA A 1075 -9.60 13.42 13.49
C ALA A 1075 -9.00 14.12 12.26
N TYR A 1076 -8.62 13.33 11.25
CA TYR A 1076 -8.01 13.86 10.02
C TYR A 1076 -8.93 14.80 9.26
N ASP A 1077 -10.24 14.52 9.24
CA ASP A 1077 -11.27 15.33 8.59
C ASP A 1077 -12.61 15.26 9.38
N GLY A 1078 -13.62 16.04 8.98
CA GLY A 1078 -14.94 16.04 9.63
C GLY A 1078 -14.95 16.76 10.98
N THR A 1079 -14.20 17.85 11.10
CA THR A 1079 -14.07 18.61 12.34
C THR A 1079 -14.34 20.09 12.11
N ILE A 1080 -14.66 20.81 13.20
CA ILE A 1080 -14.88 22.26 13.17
C ILE A 1080 -13.69 23.03 12.57
N LEU A 1081 -12.47 22.49 12.64
CA LEU A 1081 -11.27 23.16 12.13
C LEU A 1081 -11.30 23.29 10.60
N HIS A 1082 -11.55 22.18 9.89
CA HIS A 1082 -11.66 22.19 8.42
C HIS A 1082 -12.96 22.87 7.96
N ALA A 1083 -14.03 22.79 8.75
CA ALA A 1083 -15.25 23.54 8.48
C ALA A 1083 -15.00 25.06 8.48
N LEU A 1084 -14.27 25.59 9.47
CA LEU A 1084 -13.92 27.01 9.56
C LEU A 1084 -12.99 27.44 8.43
N GLU A 1085 -11.97 26.64 8.10
CA GLU A 1085 -11.07 26.86 6.96
C GLU A 1085 -11.86 27.06 5.66
N ARG A 1086 -12.79 26.14 5.37
CA ARG A 1086 -13.62 26.13 4.16
C ARG A 1086 -14.70 27.22 4.15
N LEU A 1087 -15.07 27.74 5.31
CA LEU A 1087 -16.10 28.76 5.44
C LEU A 1087 -15.59 30.18 5.12
N LEU A 1088 -14.27 30.41 5.16
CA LEU A 1088 -13.65 31.74 4.99
C LEU A 1088 -14.10 32.54 3.74
N PRO A 1089 -14.25 31.94 2.54
CA PRO A 1089 -14.74 32.65 1.36
C PRO A 1089 -16.17 33.20 1.55
N PHE A 1090 -17.04 32.43 2.19
CA PHE A 1090 -18.43 32.81 2.45
C PHE A 1090 -18.55 33.89 3.53
N VAL A 1091 -17.62 33.88 4.49
CA VAL A 1091 -17.48 34.95 5.49
C VAL A 1091 -17.08 36.25 4.79
N ALA A 1092 -16.10 36.21 3.89
CA ALA A 1092 -15.67 37.38 3.14
C ALA A 1092 -16.80 37.94 2.27
N ASP A 1093 -17.53 37.06 1.57
CA ASP A 1093 -18.68 37.42 0.75
C ASP A 1093 -19.81 38.03 1.60
N LYS A 1094 -20.11 37.45 2.76
CA LYS A 1094 -21.07 38.01 3.73
C LYS A 1094 -20.68 39.41 4.20
N ALA A 1095 -19.39 39.69 4.32
CA ALA A 1095 -18.87 41.01 4.65
C ALA A 1095 -18.86 42.00 3.46
N GLY A 1096 -19.28 41.56 2.25
CA GLY A 1096 -19.34 42.35 1.03
C GLY A 1096 -18.04 42.37 0.23
N PHE A 1097 -17.15 41.40 0.44
CA PHE A 1097 -15.85 41.31 -0.22
C PHE A 1097 -15.72 40.08 -1.12
N THR A 1098 -14.88 40.19 -2.14
CA THR A 1098 -14.50 39.10 -3.04
C THR A 1098 -13.18 38.45 -2.59
N TYR A 1099 -12.80 37.36 -3.25
CA TYR A 1099 -11.47 36.76 -3.10
C TYR A 1099 -10.72 36.74 -4.42
N ALA A 1100 -9.40 36.60 -4.32
CA ALA A 1100 -8.49 36.28 -5.41
C ALA A 1100 -7.54 35.17 -4.96
N THR A 1101 -6.85 34.54 -5.90
CA THR A 1101 -5.82 33.56 -5.58
C THR A 1101 -4.44 34.01 -6.06
N THR A 1102 -3.38 33.32 -5.63
CA THR A 1102 -2.00 33.59 -6.06
C THR A 1102 -1.40 32.39 -6.76
N HIS A 1103 -0.71 32.62 -7.88
CA HIS A 1103 0.00 31.58 -8.62
C HIS A 1103 1.45 31.98 -8.91
N VAL A 1104 2.39 31.07 -8.65
CA VAL A 1104 3.82 31.24 -8.96
C VAL A 1104 4.24 30.15 -9.94
N ALA A 1105 4.71 30.53 -11.12
CA ALA A 1105 5.16 29.57 -12.13
C ALA A 1105 6.34 28.71 -11.63
N GLY A 1106 6.39 27.44 -12.02
CA GLY A 1106 7.39 26.48 -11.51
C GLY A 1106 7.20 26.15 -10.04
N SER A 1107 5.99 26.33 -9.49
CA SER A 1107 5.63 26.04 -8.09
C SER A 1107 4.35 25.21 -8.08
N THR A 1108 4.49 23.89 -8.01
CA THR A 1108 3.36 22.96 -8.06
C THR A 1108 3.53 21.88 -6.99
N ARG A 1109 2.39 21.35 -6.52
CA ARG A 1109 2.32 20.27 -5.53
C ARG A 1109 2.32 18.90 -6.17
#